data_AF-A0A0E4GBC5-F1
#
_entry.id   AF-A0A0E4GBC5-F1
#
_cell.length_a   1.000
_cell.length_b   1.000
_cell.length_c   1.000
_cell.angle_alpha   90.00
_cell.angle_beta   90.00
_cell.angle_gamma   90.00
#
_symmetry.space_group_name_H-M   'P 1'
#
loop_
_entity.id
_entity.type
_entity.pdbx_description
1 polymer ?
#
loop_
_entity_poly.entity_id
_entity_poly.type
_entity_poly.pdbx_seq_one_letter_code
_entity_poly.pdbx_strand_id
1 'polypeptide(L)'
;MSNLPLHNPCPCGSGKEYGQCCAGFSVCQVIHFPRGKRNNYRSLIESSLLDLIDYARKYFPTWEKAGQAKFLSYSQAGEINPKFAPLFWEWYVLNYRFYNDVSPLIDFYLVEMQEMEDALSEKTKMVCAALKNSFVSIFQITWIRNNTVAAQDIFCGDEHIIERDFGSVTQFIEEGTLLLTRIIKIGNVSMLTGRPIILNAEQKAYLYDEVNSVYLTENNRNAEDIRAFLRECAEVVCGLAIDLVQGIKKNRIKTRSLSLKNVNRQALVERLIKSKNFKLLDRHDHWLKFTWREGQGLFKRMYFGDDLLIVAADETADVIMALCHLDEITGYDPSEVEWMEGICGFSPEDEEEIQMEIMYDKYLDEWLSLPHPELSNLTPVEAIKDIRGRVLLENLLGDLEMREIRAKSRGEYYYPTSAIRKQLGLDKNKVYKEMLHPQAIAIKVEKHRARHQLSPYITAYNWLREEYVTVAATLYDLYTKQNQDLKRLAWLLSMWNEFTTVHRPRVSRIYCWIAALEHCLSACQGEDLSYARVARSFGVSITLVSRNAHIMGRHFQQFPPEFKNEMMHYPAWKELDNFEMVQSYEEVFQHLSFYAYSLGAADNIAKSEAHDRYYEPVNTNARIWDDLNQKIYAQFFQNHYLLDHTGYSGATIMNQFWDKQANRFPPYLRAAAFNMMMSYVSAYRINPTGQSSLIFEDIFSGEQSEVFGRFGDNVHENIIPGMIGICRLMPLGNMLWVTDPMFIVLQDVEELFKKNYNILMEDIRIYDVSDNRYLKKRGECIVKAYIISVDEFEKEAVTLINQPLQLEWQYAYVLNQANACEMLNRCKYFRLLYQDDNRCSFMWDRYFIGDNYQWGYLTIEDNTIILAAPPGKELSLFIKDVRRVFKSGDILMAFRKVEVSLRTLKKIENYLVADLARFFDKNPSLSLLILRQDSFKDEESEWIQGMFLLKLGALLMDYLESRNLNPV
;
A
#
# COMPACT_ATOMS: atom_id res chain seq x y z
N MET A 1 52.90 -5.39 17.88
CA MET A 1 54.27 -5.29 18.44
C MET A 1 54.99 -6.61 18.18
N SER A 2 55.96 -6.68 17.27
CA SER A 2 56.69 -7.94 17.03
C SER A 2 57.98 -7.71 16.25
N ASN A 3 59.01 -7.15 16.91
CA ASN A 3 60.40 -7.10 16.40
C ASN A 3 61.39 -7.18 17.59
N LEU A 4 61.18 -8.11 18.53
CA LEU A 4 62.16 -8.37 19.59
C LEU A 4 62.95 -9.66 19.25
N PRO A 5 64.30 -9.61 19.21
CA PRO A 5 65.15 -10.78 19.03
C PRO A 5 64.90 -11.83 20.12
N LEU A 6 64.85 -13.12 19.74
CA LEU A 6 64.49 -14.25 20.62
C LEU A 6 65.35 -14.38 21.89
N HIS A 7 66.59 -13.88 21.86
CA HIS A 7 67.54 -13.93 22.97
C HIS A 7 67.49 -12.72 23.92
N ASN A 8 66.64 -11.72 23.65
CA ASN A 8 66.48 -10.59 24.57
C ASN A 8 65.60 -10.97 25.76
N PRO A 9 65.84 -10.39 26.95
CA PRO A 9 65.00 -10.62 28.13
C PRO A 9 63.56 -10.18 27.86
N CYS A 10 62.61 -11.01 28.29
CA CYS A 10 61.19 -10.84 27.98
C CYS A 10 60.60 -9.60 28.69
N PRO A 11 59.84 -8.73 27.99
CA PRO A 11 59.29 -7.50 28.56
C PRO A 11 58.18 -7.73 29.60
N CYS A 12 57.70 -8.96 29.80
CA CYS A 12 56.74 -9.29 30.86
C CYS A 12 57.33 -9.30 32.27
N GLY A 13 58.64 -9.00 32.41
CA GLY A 13 59.32 -8.91 33.70
C GLY A 13 59.78 -10.25 34.27
N SER A 14 59.70 -11.34 33.51
CA SER A 14 60.05 -12.70 33.98
C SER A 14 61.56 -12.99 34.04
N GLY A 15 62.40 -12.12 33.47
CA GLY A 15 63.86 -12.28 33.45
C GLY A 15 64.41 -13.38 32.51
N LYS A 16 63.55 -14.10 31.79
CA LYS A 16 63.94 -15.15 30.82
C LYS A 16 64.03 -14.59 29.39
N GLU A 17 64.80 -15.25 28.52
CA GLU A 17 64.84 -14.91 27.09
C GLU A 17 63.43 -15.00 26.45
N TYR A 18 63.10 -14.04 25.59
CA TYR A 18 61.79 -13.89 24.96
C TYR A 18 61.33 -15.19 24.25
N GLY A 19 62.25 -15.88 23.58
CA GLY A 19 62.04 -17.16 22.91
C GLY A 19 61.61 -18.30 23.84
N GLN A 20 62.00 -18.26 25.12
CA GLN A 20 61.70 -19.27 26.13
C GLN A 20 60.56 -18.87 27.08
N CYS A 21 59.95 -17.71 26.86
CA CYS A 21 58.90 -17.18 27.72
C CYS A 21 57.60 -16.93 26.94
N CYS A 22 57.42 -15.74 26.38
CA CYS A 22 56.16 -15.37 25.75
C CYS A 22 56.07 -15.77 24.27
N ALA A 23 57.19 -16.10 23.61
CA ALA A 23 57.20 -16.49 22.20
C ALA A 23 56.40 -17.78 21.91
N GLY A 24 56.26 -18.68 22.88
CA GLY A 24 55.49 -19.92 22.75
C GLY A 24 53.96 -19.73 22.84
N PHE A 25 53.49 -18.58 23.32
CA PHE A 25 52.05 -18.28 23.47
C PHE A 25 51.47 -17.45 22.32
N SER A 26 52.31 -16.95 21.42
CA SER A 26 51.85 -16.51 20.10
C SER A 26 51.56 -17.74 19.25
N VAL A 27 50.38 -18.33 19.44
CA VAL A 27 49.81 -19.34 18.55
C VAL A 27 49.68 -18.69 17.17
N CYS A 28 50.71 -18.85 16.35
CA CYS A 28 50.63 -18.54 14.95
C CYS A 28 49.65 -19.57 14.35
N GLN A 29 48.40 -19.17 14.14
CA GLN A 29 47.51 -19.92 13.26
C GLN A 29 48.14 -19.89 11.86
N VAL A 30 48.91 -20.93 11.53
CA VAL A 30 49.29 -21.20 10.14
C VAL A 30 48.01 -21.63 9.43
N ILE A 31 47.33 -20.67 8.80
CA ILE A 31 46.17 -20.97 7.97
C ILE A 31 46.69 -21.55 6.66
N HIS A 32 46.65 -22.89 6.59
CA HIS A 32 47.02 -23.62 5.40
C HIS A 32 45.82 -23.67 4.44
N PHE A 33 45.78 -22.79 3.43
CA PHE A 33 44.89 -22.94 2.29
C PHE A 33 45.48 -24.02 1.36
N PRO A 34 44.86 -25.21 1.20
CA PRO A 34 45.36 -26.20 0.26
C PRO A 34 45.24 -25.63 -1.17
N ARG A 35 46.38 -25.20 -1.75
CA ARG A 35 46.46 -24.86 -3.18
C ARG A 35 45.83 -25.99 -3.99
N GLY A 36 44.92 -25.60 -4.88
CA GLY A 36 43.92 -26.43 -5.53
C GLY A 36 44.30 -27.89 -5.82
N LYS A 37 43.40 -28.81 -5.42
CA LYS A 37 43.03 -30.03 -6.18
C LYS A 37 42.06 -30.99 -5.49
N ARG A 38 41.60 -30.79 -4.25
CA ARG A 38 40.78 -31.82 -3.56
C ARG A 38 39.32 -31.48 -3.21
N ASN A 39 38.93 -30.22 -3.02
CA ASN A 39 37.52 -29.89 -2.79
C ASN A 39 37.15 -28.60 -3.53
N ASN A 40 36.39 -28.74 -4.61
CA ASN A 40 35.93 -27.67 -5.50
C ASN A 40 34.78 -26.87 -4.83
N TYR A 41 34.98 -26.36 -3.61
CA TYR A 41 33.88 -25.72 -2.84
C TYR A 41 33.35 -24.48 -3.54
N ARG A 42 34.18 -23.71 -4.24
CA ARG A 42 33.74 -22.54 -5.01
C ARG A 42 32.72 -22.92 -6.09
N SER A 43 33.03 -23.92 -6.92
CA SER A 43 32.09 -24.40 -7.94
C SER A 43 30.84 -25.01 -7.31
N LEU A 44 30.97 -25.63 -6.13
CA LEU A 44 29.84 -26.21 -5.41
C LEU A 44 28.91 -25.13 -4.83
N ILE A 45 29.46 -24.03 -4.31
CA ILE A 45 28.68 -22.86 -3.86
C ILE A 45 27.95 -22.25 -5.06
N GLU A 46 28.67 -22.02 -6.17
CA GLU A 46 28.08 -21.46 -7.40
C GLU A 46 26.97 -22.37 -7.95
N SER A 47 27.19 -23.69 -8.03
CA SER A 47 26.14 -24.62 -8.47
C SER A 47 24.95 -24.66 -7.53
N SER A 48 25.17 -24.70 -6.21
CA SER A 48 24.07 -24.72 -5.23
C SER A 48 23.23 -23.44 -5.24
N LEU A 49 23.86 -22.28 -5.46
CA LEU A 49 23.13 -21.02 -5.62
C LEU A 49 22.33 -20.99 -6.92
N LEU A 50 22.90 -21.49 -8.03
CA LEU A 50 22.18 -21.60 -9.30
C LEU A 50 20.97 -22.53 -9.18
N ASP A 51 21.13 -23.71 -8.56
CA ASP A 51 20.04 -24.65 -8.34
C ASP A 51 18.90 -24.02 -7.51
N LEU A 52 19.24 -23.24 -6.47
CA LEU A 52 18.27 -22.49 -5.66
C LEU A 52 17.55 -21.39 -6.46
N ILE A 53 18.27 -20.68 -7.33
CA ILE A 53 17.67 -19.64 -8.19
C ILE A 53 16.72 -20.27 -9.20
N ASP A 54 17.12 -21.38 -9.83
CA ASP A 54 16.28 -22.10 -10.78
C ASP A 54 15.05 -22.71 -10.08
N TYR A 55 15.21 -23.21 -8.85
CA TYR A 55 14.09 -23.60 -7.99
C TYR A 55 13.12 -22.44 -7.75
N ALA A 56 13.63 -21.28 -7.34
CA ALA A 56 12.81 -20.10 -7.10
C ALA A 56 12.05 -19.64 -8.36
N ARG A 57 12.70 -19.65 -9.52
CA ARG A 57 12.06 -19.30 -10.80
C ARG A 57 10.98 -20.28 -11.23
N LYS A 58 11.19 -21.57 -10.97
CA LYS A 58 10.26 -22.63 -11.35
C LYS A 58 8.97 -22.58 -10.52
N TYR A 59 9.10 -22.39 -9.20
CA TYR A 59 7.97 -22.53 -8.28
C TYR A 59 7.40 -21.20 -7.75
N PHE A 60 8.15 -20.09 -7.84
CA PHE A 60 7.76 -18.78 -7.31
C PHE A 60 7.92 -17.61 -8.31
N PRO A 61 7.51 -17.74 -9.58
CA PRO A 61 7.79 -16.73 -10.61
C PRO A 61 7.13 -15.36 -10.39
N THR A 62 6.00 -15.32 -9.70
CA THR A 62 5.24 -14.07 -9.44
C THR A 62 5.85 -13.21 -8.34
N TRP A 63 6.71 -13.79 -7.50
CA TRP A 63 7.24 -13.13 -6.31
C TRP A 63 8.57 -12.42 -6.52
N GLU A 64 9.19 -12.57 -7.70
CA GLU A 64 10.44 -11.85 -8.01
C GLU A 64 10.24 -10.34 -7.93
N LYS A 65 9.13 -9.81 -8.47
CA LYS A 65 8.82 -8.37 -8.41
C LYS A 65 8.65 -7.86 -6.98
N ALA A 66 7.97 -8.64 -6.13
CA ALA A 66 7.81 -8.32 -4.71
C ALA A 66 9.17 -8.36 -3.97
N GLY A 67 10.00 -9.36 -4.29
CA GLY A 67 11.37 -9.45 -3.80
C GLY A 67 12.23 -8.26 -4.21
N GLN A 68 12.17 -7.84 -5.47
CA GLN A 68 12.88 -6.66 -5.98
C GLN A 68 12.43 -5.38 -5.27
N ALA A 69 11.11 -5.20 -5.09
CA ALA A 69 10.56 -4.06 -4.35
C ALA A 69 11.04 -4.04 -2.90
N LYS A 70 11.08 -5.20 -2.22
CA LYS A 70 11.60 -5.30 -0.85
C LYS A 70 13.10 -5.08 -0.79
N PHE A 71 13.89 -5.61 -1.73
CA PHE A 71 15.34 -5.38 -1.79
C PHE A 71 15.70 -3.89 -1.99
N LEU A 72 14.85 -3.17 -2.72
CA LEU A 72 14.97 -1.73 -2.93
C LEU A 72 14.27 -0.86 -1.87
N SER A 73 13.63 -1.46 -0.86
CA SER A 73 12.85 -0.72 0.15
C SER A 73 13.66 0.36 0.90
N TYR A 74 14.98 0.16 0.99
CA TYR A 74 15.92 1.07 1.65
C TYR A 74 16.86 1.79 0.66
N SER A 75 16.56 1.71 -0.64
CA SER A 75 17.27 2.35 -1.74
C SER A 75 16.39 3.42 -2.39
N GLN A 76 16.97 4.53 -2.82
CA GLN A 76 16.29 5.54 -3.63
C GLN A 76 16.47 5.29 -5.14
N ALA A 77 17.29 4.31 -5.52
CA ALA A 77 17.34 3.82 -6.88
C ALA A 77 16.01 3.20 -7.31
N GLY A 78 15.48 3.61 -8.47
CA GLY A 78 14.24 3.05 -9.03
C GLY A 78 14.37 1.63 -9.58
N GLU A 79 15.60 1.15 -9.81
CA GLU A 79 15.88 -0.19 -10.35
C GLU A 79 17.17 -0.77 -9.76
N ILE A 80 17.28 -2.10 -9.71
CA ILE A 80 18.49 -2.80 -9.27
C ILE A 80 19.57 -2.65 -10.34
N ASN A 81 20.65 -1.95 -10.01
CA ASN A 81 21.81 -1.85 -10.89
C ASN A 81 22.37 -3.25 -11.21
N PRO A 82 22.75 -3.56 -12.47
CA PRO A 82 23.27 -4.87 -12.86
C PRO A 82 24.44 -5.38 -12.00
N LYS A 83 25.22 -4.48 -11.38
CA LYS A 83 26.30 -4.84 -10.45
C LYS A 83 25.80 -5.50 -9.16
N PHE A 84 24.58 -5.20 -8.73
CA PHE A 84 23.96 -5.72 -7.50
C PHE A 84 23.02 -6.90 -7.77
N ALA A 85 22.72 -7.23 -9.04
CA ALA A 85 21.86 -8.35 -9.38
C ALA A 85 22.30 -9.70 -8.77
N PRO A 86 23.60 -10.05 -8.70
CA PRO A 86 24.03 -11.27 -8.01
C PRO A 86 23.71 -11.26 -6.51
N LEU A 87 23.92 -10.13 -5.83
CA LEU A 87 23.60 -9.99 -4.39
C LEU A 87 22.08 -10.05 -4.14
N PHE A 88 21.28 -9.47 -5.04
CA PHE A 88 19.82 -9.61 -5.00
C PHE A 88 19.40 -11.07 -5.03
N TRP A 89 19.89 -11.84 -6.01
CA TRP A 89 19.52 -13.25 -6.13
C TRP A 89 20.01 -14.09 -4.94
N GLU A 90 21.22 -13.82 -4.43
CA GLU A 90 21.71 -14.48 -3.21
C GLU A 90 20.81 -14.15 -2.00
N TRP A 91 20.43 -12.90 -1.80
CA TRP A 91 19.51 -12.51 -0.72
C TRP A 91 18.10 -13.10 -0.92
N TYR A 92 17.57 -13.08 -2.14
CA TYR A 92 16.23 -13.55 -2.45
C TYR A 92 16.06 -15.03 -2.12
N VAL A 93 17.03 -15.89 -2.48
CA VAL A 93 16.89 -17.33 -2.22
C VAL A 93 17.28 -17.73 -0.79
N LEU A 94 18.10 -16.93 -0.09
CA LEU A 94 18.64 -17.29 1.22
C LEU A 94 17.94 -16.60 2.41
N ASN A 95 17.40 -15.39 2.21
CA ASN A 95 16.94 -14.52 3.30
C ASN A 95 15.52 -13.98 3.09
N TYR A 96 15.03 -13.87 1.85
CA TYR A 96 13.68 -13.35 1.61
C TYR A 96 12.61 -14.31 2.16
N ARG A 97 11.66 -13.72 2.90
CA ARG A 97 10.47 -14.38 3.44
C ARG A 97 9.23 -13.80 2.78
N PHE A 98 8.32 -14.67 2.32
CA PHE A 98 7.03 -14.25 1.76
C PHE A 98 6.13 -13.60 2.82
N TYR A 99 6.20 -14.13 4.05
CA TYR A 99 5.51 -13.62 5.25
C TYR A 99 6.43 -13.74 6.47
N ASN A 100 6.21 -12.93 7.51
CA ASN A 100 7.10 -12.83 8.67
C ASN A 100 7.26 -14.15 9.46
N ASP A 101 6.22 -14.99 9.43
CA ASP A 101 6.12 -16.29 10.08
C ASP A 101 6.59 -17.46 9.21
N VAL A 102 6.97 -17.19 7.96
CA VAL A 102 7.36 -18.21 6.97
C VAL A 102 8.88 -18.26 6.81
N SER A 103 9.43 -19.48 6.71
CA SER A 103 10.86 -19.70 6.48
C SER A 103 11.34 -19.22 5.11
N PRO A 104 12.63 -18.87 4.93
CA PRO A 104 13.17 -18.46 3.63
C PRO A 104 13.15 -19.59 2.59
N LEU A 105 13.28 -19.22 1.30
CA LEU A 105 13.25 -20.14 0.14
C LEU A 105 14.19 -21.36 0.27
N ILE A 106 15.39 -21.16 0.81
CA ILE A 106 16.35 -22.25 1.05
C ILE A 106 15.80 -23.36 1.94
N ASP A 107 14.90 -23.06 2.88
CA ASP A 107 14.34 -24.08 3.77
C ASP A 107 13.33 -24.98 3.06
N PHE A 108 12.51 -24.42 2.17
CA PHE A 108 11.62 -25.20 1.30
C PHE A 108 12.42 -26.11 0.37
N TYR A 109 13.46 -25.56 -0.27
CA TYR A 109 14.37 -26.33 -1.12
C TYR A 109 15.01 -27.50 -0.36
N LEU A 110 15.49 -27.27 0.87
CA LEU A 110 16.13 -28.32 1.67
C LEU A 110 15.15 -29.42 2.12
N VAL A 111 13.88 -29.09 2.39
CA VAL A 111 12.85 -30.07 2.75
C VAL A 111 12.45 -30.91 1.53
N GLU A 112 12.15 -30.28 0.40
CA GLU A 112 11.74 -30.99 -0.83
C GLU A 112 12.86 -31.93 -1.34
N MET A 113 14.11 -31.47 -1.30
CA MET A 113 15.27 -32.29 -1.68
C MET A 113 15.61 -33.41 -0.67
N GLN A 114 15.07 -33.38 0.55
CA GLN A 114 15.19 -34.49 1.51
C GLN A 114 14.13 -35.57 1.27
N GLU A 115 13.00 -35.23 0.65
CA GLU A 115 11.90 -36.14 0.35
C GLU A 115 12.03 -36.84 -1.02
N MET A 116 12.74 -36.25 -1.97
CA MET A 116 13.06 -36.88 -3.26
C MET A 116 14.22 -37.89 -3.14
N GLU A 117 14.14 -39.04 -3.83
CA GLU A 117 15.15 -40.13 -3.80
C GLU A 117 16.58 -39.71 -4.25
N ASP A 118 16.74 -38.53 -4.86
CA ASP A 118 18.02 -37.89 -5.18
C ASP A 118 18.59 -37.17 -3.94
N ALA A 119 19.06 -37.94 -2.97
CA ALA A 119 19.64 -37.38 -1.74
C ALA A 119 20.82 -36.42 -2.06
N LEU A 120 20.65 -35.13 -1.74
CA LEU A 120 21.71 -34.12 -1.78
C LEU A 120 23.00 -34.69 -1.17
N SER A 121 24.12 -34.56 -1.89
CA SER A 121 25.41 -35.03 -1.39
C SER A 121 25.72 -34.38 -0.03
N GLU A 122 26.41 -35.10 0.87
CA GLU A 122 26.83 -34.54 2.17
C GLU A 122 27.59 -33.21 2.03
N LYS A 123 28.37 -33.05 0.94
CA LYS A 123 29.06 -31.79 0.65
C LYS A 123 28.08 -30.66 0.31
N THR A 124 27.01 -30.94 -0.43
CA THR A 124 25.97 -29.96 -0.79
C THR A 124 25.19 -29.54 0.44
N LYS A 125 24.81 -30.48 1.32
CA LYS A 125 24.14 -30.16 2.60
C LYS A 125 25.00 -29.24 3.48
N MET A 126 26.30 -29.52 3.59
CA MET A 126 27.24 -28.65 4.30
C MET A 126 27.30 -27.24 3.72
N VAL A 127 27.31 -27.10 2.39
CA VAL A 127 27.33 -25.79 1.71
C VAL A 127 26.02 -25.05 1.93
N CYS A 128 24.87 -25.69 1.76
CA CYS A 128 23.56 -25.06 2.01
C CYS A 128 23.42 -24.62 3.47
N ALA A 129 23.89 -25.42 4.43
CA ALA A 129 23.91 -25.04 5.84
C ALA A 129 24.82 -23.83 6.11
N ALA A 130 25.99 -23.76 5.45
CA ALA A 130 26.89 -22.61 5.56
C ALA A 130 26.28 -21.34 4.93
N LEU A 131 25.59 -21.48 3.78
CA LEU A 131 24.88 -20.39 3.12
C LEU A 131 23.73 -19.86 4.00
N LYS A 132 22.89 -20.75 4.55
CA LYS A 132 21.78 -20.41 5.45
C LYS A 132 22.22 -19.62 6.69
N ASN A 133 23.37 -19.97 7.27
CA ASN A 133 23.86 -19.33 8.50
C ASN A 133 24.64 -18.03 8.26
N SER A 134 24.92 -17.69 7.00
CA SER A 134 25.64 -16.48 6.60
C SER A 134 24.70 -15.32 6.27
N PHE A 135 25.26 -14.12 6.16
CA PHE A 135 24.54 -12.90 5.78
C PHE A 135 25.44 -11.98 4.95
N VAL A 136 24.82 -11.03 4.25
CA VAL A 136 25.53 -9.98 3.53
C VAL A 136 25.90 -8.89 4.54
N SER A 137 27.15 -8.43 4.52
CA SER A 137 27.63 -7.36 5.38
C SER A 137 28.74 -6.56 4.71
N ILE A 138 29.25 -5.54 5.41
CA ILE A 138 30.34 -4.68 4.97
C ILE A 138 31.58 -5.00 5.80
N PHE A 139 32.63 -5.41 5.10
CA PHE A 139 33.88 -5.81 5.71
C PHE A 139 34.98 -4.81 5.37
N GLN A 140 35.71 -4.35 6.39
CA GLN A 140 36.92 -3.57 6.23
C GLN A 140 38.13 -4.49 6.14
N ILE A 141 38.98 -4.28 5.14
CA ILE A 141 40.26 -4.99 5.05
C ILE A 141 41.22 -4.45 6.10
N THR A 142 41.61 -5.29 7.06
CA THR A 142 42.49 -4.89 8.17
C THR A 142 43.96 -5.08 7.85
N TRP A 143 44.30 -6.16 7.15
CA TRP A 143 45.66 -6.42 6.66
C TRP A 143 45.68 -7.34 5.44
N ILE A 144 46.73 -7.22 4.62
CA ILE A 144 46.98 -8.08 3.46
C ILE A 144 48.35 -8.74 3.59
N ARG A 145 48.42 -10.08 3.52
CA ARG A 145 49.69 -10.83 3.58
C ARG A 145 49.72 -11.94 2.54
N ASN A 146 50.68 -11.89 1.61
CA ASN A 146 50.82 -12.88 0.54
C ASN A 146 49.50 -13.07 -0.24
N ASN A 147 48.94 -14.29 -0.18
CA ASN A 147 47.68 -14.69 -0.79
C ASN A 147 46.51 -14.70 0.21
N THR A 148 46.62 -14.05 1.37
CA THR A 148 45.55 -14.01 2.37
C THR A 148 45.23 -12.58 2.77
N VAL A 149 43.95 -12.35 3.07
CA VAL A 149 43.40 -11.07 3.50
C VAL A 149 42.59 -11.29 4.77
N ALA A 150 42.76 -10.41 5.76
CA ALA A 150 41.81 -10.32 6.86
C ALA A 150 40.78 -9.23 6.58
N ALA A 151 39.52 -9.62 6.75
CA ALA A 151 38.36 -8.78 6.56
C ALA A 151 37.56 -8.77 7.87
N GLN A 152 37.36 -7.59 8.45
CA GLN A 152 36.60 -7.40 9.68
C GLN A 152 35.25 -6.77 9.38
N ASP A 153 34.17 -7.37 9.88
CA ASP A 153 32.82 -6.80 9.79
C ASP A 153 32.76 -5.47 10.57
N ILE A 154 32.28 -4.40 9.93
CA ILE A 154 32.27 -3.06 10.55
C ILE A 154 31.18 -2.89 11.62
N PHE A 155 30.19 -3.77 11.66
CA PHE A 155 29.05 -3.70 12.59
C PHE A 155 29.24 -4.63 13.78
N CYS A 156 29.52 -5.91 13.54
CA CYS A 156 29.64 -6.91 14.61
C CYS A 156 31.10 -7.19 15.04
N GLY A 157 32.09 -6.70 14.29
CA GLY A 157 33.52 -6.83 14.61
C GLY A 157 34.13 -8.19 14.28
N ASP A 158 33.39 -9.13 13.69
CA ASP A 158 33.87 -10.47 13.34
C ASP A 158 35.02 -10.40 12.31
N GLU A 159 36.15 -11.04 12.61
CA GLU A 159 37.31 -11.11 11.71
C GLU A 159 37.32 -12.44 10.94
N HIS A 160 37.46 -12.35 9.62
CA HIS A 160 37.54 -13.47 8.71
C HIS A 160 38.85 -13.42 7.91
N ILE A 161 39.52 -14.57 7.81
CA ILE A 161 40.72 -14.70 6.97
C ILE A 161 40.38 -15.50 5.73
N ILE A 162 40.53 -14.86 4.57
CA ILE A 162 40.10 -15.35 3.26
C ILE A 162 41.28 -15.33 2.26
N GLU A 163 41.14 -16.09 1.18
CA GLU A 163 42.11 -16.05 0.08
C GLU A 163 42.01 -14.72 -0.68
N ARG A 164 43.16 -14.18 -1.10
CA ARG A 164 43.28 -12.95 -1.90
C ARG A 164 42.91 -13.21 -3.36
N ASP A 165 41.68 -13.65 -3.59
CA ASP A 165 41.09 -13.82 -4.92
C ASP A 165 39.67 -13.25 -4.94
N PHE A 166 39.58 -12.00 -5.38
CA PHE A 166 38.34 -11.25 -5.54
C PHE A 166 38.00 -11.06 -7.02
N GLY A 167 38.56 -11.88 -7.91
CA GLY A 167 38.40 -11.73 -9.36
C GLY A 167 39.07 -10.45 -9.90
N SER A 168 38.42 -9.77 -10.85
CA SER A 168 38.96 -8.60 -11.54
C SER A 168 39.22 -7.38 -10.63
N VAL A 169 38.64 -7.37 -9.43
CA VAL A 169 38.82 -6.27 -8.47
C VAL A 169 39.97 -6.48 -7.48
N THR A 170 40.61 -7.65 -7.50
CA THR A 170 41.72 -8.00 -6.58
C THR A 170 42.85 -6.98 -6.58
N GLN A 171 43.11 -6.33 -7.72
CA GLN A 171 44.16 -5.32 -7.87
C GLN A 171 43.85 -3.97 -7.20
N PHE A 172 42.57 -3.70 -6.88
CA PHE A 172 42.12 -2.44 -6.28
C PHE A 172 41.90 -2.54 -4.77
N ILE A 173 42.20 -3.71 -4.18
CA ILE A 173 41.96 -3.96 -2.75
C ILE A 173 43.24 -3.67 -1.97
N GLU A 174 43.11 -2.74 -1.03
CA GLU A 174 44.17 -2.27 -0.15
C GLU A 174 43.71 -2.34 1.32
N GLU A 175 44.62 -2.09 2.26
CA GLU A 175 44.24 -1.98 3.68
C GLU A 175 43.31 -0.77 3.86
N GLY A 176 42.23 -0.98 4.61
CA GLY A 176 41.18 0.01 4.82
C GLY A 176 40.03 -0.04 3.80
N THR A 177 40.17 -0.75 2.67
CA THR A 177 39.07 -0.93 1.69
C THR A 177 37.83 -1.55 2.34
N LEU A 178 36.64 -1.03 2.00
CA LEU A 178 35.36 -1.60 2.41
C LEU A 178 34.79 -2.50 1.31
N LEU A 179 34.34 -3.69 1.67
CA LEU A 179 33.77 -4.69 0.77
C LEU A 179 32.35 -5.06 1.22
N LEU A 180 31.35 -4.81 0.38
CA LEU A 180 30.03 -5.40 0.51
C LEU A 180 30.03 -6.79 -0.12
N THR A 181 29.84 -7.82 0.68
CA THR A 181 29.84 -9.22 0.23
C THR A 181 29.22 -10.12 1.31
N ARG A 182 29.07 -11.40 1.01
CA ARG A 182 28.73 -12.44 1.99
C ARG A 182 29.94 -13.35 2.15
N ILE A 183 30.35 -13.55 3.40
CA ILE A 183 31.41 -14.49 3.77
C ILE A 183 30.73 -15.70 4.40
N ILE A 184 31.00 -16.89 3.86
CA ILE A 184 30.54 -18.16 4.40
C ILE A 184 31.70 -18.89 5.09
N LYS A 185 31.37 -19.71 6.08
CA LYS A 185 32.33 -20.55 6.80
C LYS A 185 32.00 -22.03 6.58
N ILE A 186 32.87 -22.73 5.86
CA ILE A 186 32.76 -24.18 5.63
C ILE A 186 33.86 -24.86 6.46
N GLY A 187 33.48 -25.47 7.59
CA GLY A 187 34.43 -25.98 8.56
C GLY A 187 35.27 -24.85 9.17
N ASN A 188 36.59 -24.89 8.94
CA ASN A 188 37.54 -23.88 9.45
C ASN A 188 38.01 -22.89 8.37
N VAL A 189 37.38 -22.90 7.18
CA VAL A 189 37.76 -22.03 6.06
C VAL A 189 36.65 -21.02 5.81
N SER A 190 37.02 -19.74 5.77
CA SER A 190 36.14 -18.66 5.32
C SER A 190 36.34 -18.41 3.83
N MET A 191 35.23 -18.25 3.10
CA MET A 191 35.20 -18.02 1.66
C MET A 191 34.16 -16.96 1.32
N LEU A 192 34.41 -16.19 0.27
CA LEU A 192 33.46 -15.22 -0.27
C LEU A 192 32.43 -15.93 -1.16
N THR A 193 31.20 -15.42 -1.19
CA THR A 193 30.22 -15.72 -2.24
C THR A 193 30.25 -14.63 -3.32
N GLY A 194 30.25 -15.06 -4.58
CA GLY A 194 30.21 -14.14 -5.71
C GLY A 194 31.41 -13.19 -5.81
N ARG A 195 31.15 -12.00 -6.35
CA ARG A 195 32.15 -10.92 -6.46
C ARG A 195 31.79 -9.81 -5.46
N PRO A 196 32.75 -9.32 -4.65
CA PRO A 196 32.47 -8.24 -3.71
C PRO A 196 32.27 -6.91 -4.44
N ILE A 197 31.48 -6.02 -3.84
CA ILE A 197 31.35 -4.63 -4.27
C ILE A 197 32.25 -3.75 -3.40
N ILE A 198 33.13 -2.98 -4.03
CA ILE A 198 34.03 -2.05 -3.34
C ILE A 198 33.27 -0.77 -3.01
N LEU A 199 33.37 -0.33 -1.75
CA LEU A 199 32.82 0.92 -1.24
C LEU A 199 33.96 1.87 -0.85
N ASN A 200 33.70 3.18 -0.87
CA ASN A 200 34.69 4.18 -0.46
C ASN A 200 34.87 4.12 1.07
N ALA A 201 36.11 4.00 1.54
CA ALA A 201 36.44 3.92 2.96
C ALA A 201 35.96 5.14 3.78
N GLU A 202 35.87 6.31 3.16
CA GLU A 202 35.33 7.54 3.77
C GLU A 202 33.84 7.40 4.17
N GLN A 203 33.12 6.46 3.55
CA GLN A 203 31.70 6.22 3.81
C GLN A 203 31.46 5.34 5.05
N LYS A 204 32.51 4.82 5.71
CA LYS A 204 32.39 3.93 6.87
C LYS A 204 31.49 4.50 7.96
N ALA A 205 31.72 5.74 8.38
CA ALA A 205 30.97 6.38 9.46
C ALA A 205 29.48 6.51 9.09
N TYR A 206 29.19 6.98 7.88
CA TYR A 206 27.82 7.10 7.37
C TYR A 206 27.10 5.74 7.35
N LEU A 207 27.74 4.70 6.81
CA LEU A 207 27.16 3.36 6.75
C LEU A 207 26.89 2.79 8.14
N TYR A 208 27.83 2.98 9.07
CA TYR A 208 27.69 2.56 10.45
C TYR A 208 26.50 3.26 11.13
N ASP A 209 26.40 4.58 10.99
CA ASP A 209 25.36 5.38 11.63
C ASP A 209 23.96 5.13 11.04
N GLU A 210 23.85 4.94 9.72
CA GLU A 210 22.57 4.65 9.07
C GLU A 210 22.06 3.26 9.41
N VAL A 211 22.89 2.22 9.28
CA VAL A 211 22.49 0.84 9.61
C VAL A 211 22.12 0.72 11.10
N ASN A 212 22.91 1.31 12.00
CA ASN A 212 22.58 1.29 13.42
C ASN A 212 21.29 2.04 13.74
N SER A 213 20.99 3.14 13.06
CA SER A 213 19.72 3.84 13.28
C SER A 213 18.49 2.99 12.90
N VAL A 214 18.60 2.18 11.84
CA VAL A 214 17.54 1.25 11.44
C VAL A 214 17.45 0.11 12.46
N TYR A 215 18.59 -0.46 12.84
CA TYR A 215 18.66 -1.50 13.86
C TYR A 215 17.97 -1.07 15.16
N LEU A 216 18.24 0.14 15.64
CA LEU A 216 17.64 0.70 16.86
C LEU A 216 16.14 0.97 16.72
N THR A 217 15.69 1.45 15.55
CA THR A 217 14.27 1.73 15.31
C THR A 217 13.44 0.45 15.17
N GLU A 218 13.96 -0.57 14.48
CA GLU A 218 13.29 -1.86 14.33
C GLU A 218 13.36 -2.71 15.63
N ASN A 219 14.29 -2.42 16.54
CA ASN A 219 14.48 -3.18 17.77
C ASN A 219 13.41 -3.06 18.84
N ASN A 220 12.43 -2.17 18.68
CA ASN A 220 11.18 -2.25 19.45
C ASN A 220 10.37 -3.54 19.14
N ARG A 221 10.82 -4.39 18.19
CA ARG A 221 10.20 -5.66 17.77
C ARG A 221 11.04 -6.94 18.04
N ASN A 222 11.93 -6.98 19.04
CA ASN A 222 12.61 -8.18 19.57
C ASN A 222 13.89 -8.74 18.86
N ALA A 223 14.81 -7.92 18.32
CA ALA A 223 16.13 -8.43 17.85
C ALA A 223 17.31 -8.04 18.78
N GLU A 224 17.58 -8.86 19.80
CA GLU A 224 18.65 -8.61 20.79
C GLU A 224 20.09 -8.64 20.20
N ASP A 225 20.29 -9.11 18.96
CA ASP A 225 21.62 -9.29 18.33
C ASP A 225 21.71 -8.68 16.92
N ILE A 226 22.70 -7.80 16.71
CA ILE A 226 22.99 -7.17 15.41
C ILE A 226 23.26 -8.19 14.29
N ARG A 227 23.76 -9.39 14.62
CA ARG A 227 23.96 -10.47 13.64
C ARG A 227 22.64 -11.03 13.11
N ALA A 228 21.64 -11.14 13.99
CA ALA A 228 20.30 -11.55 13.59
C ALA A 228 19.67 -10.48 12.69
N PHE A 229 19.84 -9.20 13.05
CA PHE A 229 19.39 -8.08 12.22
C PHE A 229 20.04 -8.08 10.84
N LEU A 230 21.37 -8.21 10.74
CA LEU A 230 22.07 -8.25 9.44
C LEU A 230 21.65 -9.45 8.57
N ARG A 231 21.19 -10.55 9.19
CA ARG A 231 20.67 -11.72 8.48
C ARG A 231 19.25 -11.52 7.98
N GLU A 232 18.37 -10.97 8.80
CA GLU A 232 16.94 -10.83 8.48
C GLU A 232 16.65 -9.56 7.65
N CYS A 233 17.46 -8.50 7.81
CA CYS A 233 17.28 -7.18 7.20
C CYS A 233 18.45 -6.78 6.28
N ALA A 234 19.07 -7.74 5.58
CA ALA A 234 20.22 -7.49 4.70
C ALA A 234 19.93 -6.50 3.55
N GLU A 235 18.65 -6.30 3.19
CA GLU A 235 18.19 -5.26 2.26
C GLU A 235 18.54 -3.85 2.73
N VAL A 236 18.68 -3.61 4.03
CA VAL A 236 19.09 -2.30 4.58
C VAL A 236 20.51 -1.96 4.12
N VAL A 237 21.44 -2.90 4.34
CA VAL A 237 22.85 -2.72 4.00
C VAL A 237 23.03 -2.67 2.48
N CYS A 238 22.31 -3.51 1.75
CA CYS A 238 22.36 -3.50 0.28
C CYS A 238 21.80 -2.20 -0.30
N GLY A 239 20.65 -1.71 0.19
CA GLY A 239 20.01 -0.50 -0.29
C GLY A 239 20.87 0.75 -0.10
N LEU A 240 21.46 0.91 1.09
CA LEU A 240 22.38 2.02 1.37
C LEU A 240 23.64 1.96 0.49
N ALA A 241 24.17 0.77 0.24
CA ALA A 241 25.32 0.60 -0.64
C ALA A 241 24.98 0.90 -2.12
N ILE A 242 23.77 0.56 -2.58
CA ILE A 242 23.27 0.92 -3.92
C ILE A 242 23.27 2.44 -4.07
N ASP A 243 22.66 3.14 -3.11
CA ASP A 243 22.58 4.60 -3.11
C ASP A 243 23.97 5.24 -3.16
N LEU A 244 24.90 4.79 -2.30
CA LEU A 244 26.27 5.33 -2.27
C LEU A 244 27.04 5.10 -3.56
N VAL A 245 26.89 3.92 -4.19
CA VAL A 245 27.53 3.62 -5.49
C VAL A 245 26.95 4.48 -6.62
N GLN A 246 25.68 4.90 -6.49
CA GLN A 246 25.02 5.82 -7.42
C GLN A 246 25.28 7.31 -7.08
N GLY A 247 26.04 7.59 -6.02
CA GLY A 247 26.31 8.95 -5.56
C GLY A 247 25.16 9.60 -4.79
N ILE A 248 24.15 8.83 -4.41
CA ILE A 248 23.03 9.25 -3.58
C ILE A 248 23.49 9.14 -2.13
N LYS A 249 23.53 10.28 -1.42
CA LYS A 249 23.80 10.33 0.02
C LYS A 249 22.75 11.20 0.68
N LYS A 250 21.80 10.57 1.38
CA LYS A 250 20.77 11.25 2.16
C LYS A 250 20.77 10.67 3.57
N ASN A 251 20.82 11.53 4.59
CA ASN A 251 20.75 11.08 5.97
C ASN A 251 19.28 10.87 6.35
N ARG A 252 18.99 9.80 7.10
CA ARG A 252 17.67 9.62 7.73
C ARG A 252 17.55 10.55 8.92
N ILE A 253 16.32 10.97 9.24
CA ILE A 253 16.10 11.80 10.43
C ILE A 253 16.37 10.95 11.66
N LYS A 254 17.22 11.46 12.54
CA LYS A 254 17.48 10.91 13.86
C LYS A 254 16.57 11.65 14.85
N THR A 255 15.84 10.90 15.66
CA THR A 255 14.90 11.44 16.64
C THR A 255 15.22 10.95 18.05
N ARG A 256 14.99 11.81 19.03
CA ARG A 256 14.97 11.46 20.45
C ARG A 256 13.79 12.14 21.13
N SER A 257 13.12 11.41 22.01
CA SER A 257 11.96 11.90 22.75
C SER A 257 12.21 11.94 24.26
N LEU A 258 11.52 12.86 24.94
CA LEU A 258 11.54 13.01 26.39
C LEU A 258 10.11 13.19 26.92
N SER A 259 9.74 12.39 27.93
CA SER A 259 8.46 12.53 28.64
C SER A 259 8.50 13.65 29.67
N LEU A 260 7.49 14.51 29.62
CA LEU A 260 7.35 15.72 30.45
C LEU A 260 6.32 15.58 31.58
N LYS A 261 5.88 14.35 31.93
CA LYS A 261 4.78 14.10 32.89
C LYS A 261 4.91 14.79 34.26
N ASN A 262 6.11 15.16 34.68
CA ASN A 262 6.38 15.86 35.95
C ASN A 262 7.04 17.25 35.77
N VAL A 263 7.01 17.81 34.56
CA VAL A 263 7.72 19.05 34.21
C VAL A 263 6.77 20.24 34.12
N ASN A 264 7.14 21.38 34.71
CA ASN A 264 6.38 22.62 34.56
C ASN A 264 6.56 23.18 33.14
N ARG A 265 5.63 22.80 32.26
CA ARG A 265 5.59 23.19 30.84
C ARG A 265 5.74 24.69 30.60
N GLN A 266 5.01 25.52 31.34
CA GLN A 266 5.03 26.97 31.14
C GLN A 266 6.41 27.56 31.46
N ALA A 267 7.04 27.12 32.56
CA ALA A 267 8.38 27.56 32.91
C ALA A 267 9.42 27.15 31.86
N LEU A 268 9.32 25.94 31.32
CA LEU A 268 10.25 25.45 30.31
C LEU A 268 10.11 26.20 28.97
N VAL A 269 8.88 26.43 28.51
CA VAL A 269 8.60 27.23 27.30
C VAL A 269 9.15 28.65 27.44
N GLU A 270 8.97 29.30 28.59
CA GLU A 270 9.53 30.63 28.83
C GLU A 270 11.06 30.64 28.77
N ARG A 271 11.73 29.63 29.33
CA ARG A 271 13.19 29.50 29.27
C ARG A 271 13.67 29.24 27.84
N LEU A 272 13.00 28.38 27.09
CA LEU A 272 13.30 28.09 25.69
C LEU A 272 13.18 29.34 24.81
N ILE A 273 12.10 30.13 24.98
CA ILE A 273 11.90 31.38 24.24
C ILE A 273 12.95 32.44 24.62
N LYS A 274 13.42 32.47 25.87
CA LYS A 274 14.48 33.37 26.34
C LYS A 274 15.89 32.89 25.94
N SER A 275 16.05 31.62 25.60
CA SER A 275 17.33 31.05 25.19
C SER A 275 17.80 31.66 23.86
N LYS A 276 19.12 31.77 23.69
CA LYS A 276 19.72 32.20 22.40
C LYS A 276 19.90 31.02 21.44
N ASN A 277 19.85 29.80 21.95
CA ASN A 277 20.21 28.58 21.23
C ASN A 277 19.02 28.05 20.40
N PHE A 278 17.79 28.24 20.90
CA PHE A 278 16.57 27.84 20.21
C PHE A 278 15.78 29.05 19.69
N LYS A 279 15.29 28.94 18.46
CA LYS A 279 14.41 29.91 17.81
C LYS A 279 13.04 29.28 17.59
N LEU A 280 11.99 29.92 18.11
CA LEU A 280 10.61 29.53 17.82
C LEU A 280 10.29 29.80 16.33
N LEU A 281 9.77 28.77 15.65
CA LEU A 281 9.39 28.82 14.23
C LEU A 281 7.89 28.99 14.05
N ASP A 282 7.09 28.17 14.72
CA ASP A 282 5.63 28.22 14.62
C ASP A 282 4.95 27.81 15.92
N ARG A 283 3.70 28.24 16.07
CA ARG A 283 2.80 27.83 17.15
C ARG A 283 1.62 27.12 16.52
N HIS A 284 1.56 25.80 16.68
CA HIS A 284 0.43 24.97 16.28
C HIS A 284 -0.48 24.72 17.49
N ASP A 285 -1.71 24.27 17.27
CA ASP A 285 -2.67 24.01 18.35
C ASP A 285 -2.20 22.91 19.32
N HIS A 286 -1.40 21.96 18.82
CA HIS A 286 -0.85 20.83 19.59
C HIS A 286 0.67 20.94 19.89
N TRP A 287 1.41 21.78 19.16
CA TRP A 287 2.88 21.78 19.19
C TRP A 287 3.49 23.17 19.11
N LEU A 288 4.54 23.40 19.90
CA LEU A 288 5.48 24.51 19.69
C LEU A 288 6.71 24.00 18.93
N LYS A 289 7.01 24.61 17.79
CA LYS A 289 8.14 24.20 16.94
C LYS A 289 9.32 25.14 17.11
N PHE A 290 10.49 24.58 17.37
CA PHE A 290 11.75 25.30 17.48
C PHE A 290 12.80 24.76 16.50
N THR A 291 13.81 25.57 16.22
CA THR A 291 15.04 25.18 15.49
C THR A 291 16.26 25.80 16.15
N TRP A 292 17.46 25.29 15.87
CA TRP A 292 18.72 25.82 16.39
C TRP A 292 19.75 25.97 15.27
N ARG A 293 20.69 26.91 15.46
CA ARG A 293 21.65 27.29 14.41
C ARG A 293 22.96 26.52 14.45
N GLU A 294 23.45 26.16 15.63
CA GLU A 294 24.67 25.35 15.77
C GLU A 294 24.45 23.95 15.20
N GLY A 295 25.48 23.34 14.60
CA GLY A 295 25.39 22.00 14.02
C GLY A 295 25.85 21.88 12.57
N GLN A 296 25.92 20.63 12.08
CA GLN A 296 26.40 20.28 10.73
C GLN A 296 25.26 19.94 9.74
N GLY A 297 24.08 19.54 10.22
CA GLY A 297 22.93 19.10 9.44
C GLY A 297 22.01 20.22 8.92
N LEU A 298 21.30 19.91 7.83
CA LEU A 298 20.38 20.80 7.14
C LEU A 298 19.02 20.88 7.86
N PHE A 299 18.46 19.72 8.23
CA PHE A 299 17.22 19.65 9.00
C PHE A 299 17.49 19.59 10.51
N LYS A 300 16.92 20.53 11.25
CA LYS A 300 17.02 20.65 12.72
C LYS A 300 15.72 21.18 13.29
N ARG A 301 14.99 20.33 14.00
CA ARG A 301 13.66 20.67 14.52
C ARG A 301 13.42 20.08 15.90
N MET A 302 12.79 20.88 16.76
CA MET A 302 12.33 20.44 18.07
C MET A 302 10.83 20.69 18.17
N TYR A 303 10.10 19.66 18.57
CA TYR A 303 8.65 19.67 18.74
C TYR A 303 8.36 19.56 20.22
N PHE A 304 7.59 20.51 20.73
CA PHE A 304 7.28 20.60 22.15
C PHE A 304 5.76 20.54 22.32
N GLY A 305 5.26 19.41 22.82
CA GLY A 305 3.84 19.12 23.01
C GLY A 305 3.35 19.44 24.42
N ASP A 306 2.26 18.77 24.82
CA ASP A 306 1.71 18.87 26.17
C ASP A 306 2.53 18.05 27.18
N ASP A 307 2.78 16.77 26.88
CA ASP A 307 3.47 15.83 27.78
C ASP A 307 4.80 15.28 27.22
N LEU A 308 5.30 15.83 26.11
CA LEU A 308 6.49 15.31 25.43
C LEU A 308 7.29 16.39 24.71
N LEU A 309 8.60 16.19 24.62
CA LEU A 309 9.54 16.95 23.79
C LEU A 309 10.25 15.99 22.83
N ILE A 310 10.26 16.30 21.54
CA ILE A 310 11.00 15.56 20.50
C ILE A 310 12.04 16.46 19.87
N VAL A 311 13.25 15.93 19.70
CA VAL A 311 14.34 16.54 18.92
C VAL A 311 14.58 15.69 17.68
N ALA A 312 14.59 16.31 16.51
CA ALA A 312 14.76 15.68 15.21
C ALA A 312 15.84 16.41 14.39
N ALA A 313 16.81 15.68 13.87
CA ALA A 313 17.83 16.25 12.97
C ALA A 313 18.36 15.24 11.94
N ASP A 314 19.02 15.72 10.89
CA ASP A 314 19.69 14.86 9.90
C ASP A 314 20.93 14.16 10.46
N GLU A 315 21.55 14.70 11.49
CA GLU A 315 22.80 14.17 12.06
C GLU A 315 22.66 13.92 13.56
N THR A 316 23.21 12.77 14.01
CA THR A 316 23.23 12.40 15.43
C THR A 316 23.96 13.45 16.26
N ALA A 317 25.02 14.06 15.72
CA ALA A 317 25.75 15.14 16.39
C ALA A 317 24.85 16.34 16.71
N ASP A 318 23.93 16.69 15.81
CA ASP A 318 23.01 17.82 16.01
C ASP A 318 21.94 17.51 17.05
N VAL A 319 21.44 16.27 17.07
CA VAL A 319 20.54 15.80 18.14
C VAL A 319 21.26 15.92 19.47
N ILE A 320 22.45 15.35 19.62
CA ILE A 320 23.24 15.40 20.86
C ILE A 320 23.48 16.84 21.32
N MET A 321 23.85 17.75 20.42
CA MET A 321 24.04 19.16 20.78
C MET A 321 22.75 19.81 21.28
N ALA A 322 21.61 19.55 20.64
CA ALA A 322 20.33 20.06 21.11
C ALA A 322 19.98 19.50 22.51
N LEU A 323 20.28 18.22 22.78
CA LEU A 323 20.09 17.63 24.10
C LEU A 323 20.95 18.32 25.16
N CYS A 324 22.24 18.54 24.92
CA CYS A 324 23.12 19.25 25.86
C CYS A 324 22.59 20.66 26.18
N HIS A 325 22.13 21.39 25.15
CA HIS A 325 21.51 22.70 25.34
C HIS A 325 20.20 22.63 26.14
N LEU A 326 19.42 21.57 25.98
CA LEU A 326 18.19 21.36 26.74
C LEU A 326 18.46 21.00 28.19
N ASP A 327 19.48 20.19 28.47
CA ASP A 327 19.90 19.85 29.83
C ASP A 327 20.33 21.12 30.59
N GLU A 328 21.08 22.02 29.94
CA GLU A 328 21.45 23.33 30.51
C GLU A 328 20.23 24.23 30.82
N ILE A 329 19.22 24.22 29.93
CA ILE A 329 18.02 25.07 30.05
C ILE A 329 17.05 24.54 31.11
N THR A 330 16.92 23.22 31.18
CA THR A 330 15.99 22.55 32.08
C THR A 330 16.52 22.55 33.52
N GLY A 331 17.83 22.35 33.71
CA GLY A 331 18.48 22.34 35.02
C GLY A 331 18.12 21.12 35.87
N TYR A 332 17.69 20.02 35.23
CA TYR A 332 17.41 18.75 35.90
C TYR A 332 18.70 18.00 36.24
N ASP A 333 18.64 17.12 37.25
CA ASP A 333 19.68 16.12 37.47
C ASP A 333 19.60 15.08 36.34
N PRO A 334 20.70 14.78 35.61
CA PRO A 334 20.69 13.82 34.51
C PRO A 334 20.14 12.43 34.88
N SER A 335 20.05 12.10 36.17
CA SER A 335 19.46 10.86 36.67
C SER A 335 17.92 10.86 36.75
N GLU A 336 17.24 12.00 36.61
CA GLU A 336 15.76 12.11 36.68
C GLU A 336 15.08 12.18 35.30
N VAL A 337 15.87 12.32 34.23
CA VAL A 337 15.39 12.60 32.86
C VAL A 337 16.00 11.58 31.90
N GLU A 338 15.19 10.64 31.43
CA GLU A 338 15.62 9.61 30.46
C GLU A 338 15.17 9.99 29.05
N TRP A 339 16.14 10.25 28.17
CA TRP A 339 15.90 10.45 26.74
C TRP A 339 15.76 9.10 26.05
N MET A 340 14.61 8.88 25.40
CA MET A 340 14.35 7.68 24.62
C MET A 340 14.76 7.92 23.16
N GLU A 341 15.33 6.89 22.52
CA GLU A 341 15.60 6.94 21.08
C GLU A 341 14.32 6.72 20.28
N GLY A 342 14.20 7.42 19.15
CA GLY A 342 13.01 7.38 18.33
C GLY A 342 11.88 8.31 18.83
N ILE A 343 10.70 8.09 18.28
CA ILE A 343 9.45 8.73 18.68
C ILE A 343 8.76 7.74 19.62
N CYS A 344 8.98 7.87 20.92
CA CYS A 344 8.46 6.95 21.93
C CYS A 344 7.55 7.67 22.93
N GLY A 345 6.45 7.02 23.34
CA GLY A 345 5.59 7.45 24.46
C GLY A 345 4.17 7.89 24.08
N PHE A 346 3.64 7.41 22.94
CA PHE A 346 2.41 7.88 22.31
C PHE A 346 1.35 6.78 22.13
N SER A 347 0.13 7.18 21.76
CA SER A 347 -0.80 6.27 21.07
C SER A 347 -0.35 6.11 19.59
N PRO A 348 -0.65 4.99 18.92
CA PRO A 348 -0.26 4.79 17.51
C PRO A 348 -0.67 5.95 16.58
N GLU A 349 -1.82 6.57 16.84
CA GLU A 349 -2.33 7.71 16.06
C GLU A 349 -1.47 8.97 16.23
N ASP A 350 -1.00 9.26 17.45
CA ASP A 350 -0.16 10.44 17.71
C ASP A 350 1.28 10.28 17.18
N GLU A 351 1.82 9.03 17.17
CA GLU A 351 3.12 8.74 16.54
C GLU A 351 3.09 9.01 15.05
N GLU A 352 2.03 8.56 14.38
CA GLU A 352 1.83 8.80 12.95
C GLU A 352 1.69 10.30 12.67
N GLU A 353 0.92 11.04 13.46
CA GLU A 353 0.75 12.49 13.28
C GLU A 353 2.10 13.23 13.38
N ILE A 354 2.87 12.99 14.45
CA ILE A 354 4.13 13.69 14.67
C ILE A 354 5.20 13.27 13.66
N GLN A 355 5.21 11.99 13.25
CA GLN A 355 6.11 11.51 12.21
C GLN A 355 5.79 12.16 10.86
N MET A 356 4.52 12.27 10.51
CA MET A 356 4.10 13.00 9.31
C MET A 356 4.52 14.47 9.36
N GLU A 357 4.40 15.12 10.52
CA GLU A 357 4.78 16.52 10.69
C GLU A 357 6.30 16.74 10.58
N ILE A 358 7.10 15.80 11.11
CA ILE A 358 8.56 15.78 10.98
C ILE A 358 8.97 15.61 9.51
N MET A 359 8.35 14.66 8.81
CA MET A 359 8.59 14.44 7.38
C MET A 359 8.23 15.69 6.58
N TYR A 360 7.09 16.30 6.87
CA TYR A 360 6.63 17.52 6.21
C TYR A 360 7.64 18.66 6.34
N ASP A 361 8.11 18.94 7.56
CA ASP A 361 9.08 20.02 7.79
C ASP A 361 10.42 19.74 7.07
N LYS A 362 10.88 18.48 7.00
CA LYS A 362 12.10 18.11 6.28
C LYS A 362 11.96 18.30 4.78
N TYR A 363 10.89 17.79 4.18
CA TYR A 363 10.66 17.93 2.74
C TYR A 363 10.54 19.39 2.34
N LEU A 364 9.94 20.24 3.19
CA LEU A 364 9.86 21.67 2.96
C LEU A 364 11.24 22.34 2.95
N ASP A 365 12.10 22.05 3.93
CA ASP A 365 13.45 22.61 3.99
C ASP A 365 14.32 22.13 2.81
N GLU A 366 14.18 20.86 2.41
CA GLU A 366 14.83 20.31 1.21
C GLU A 366 14.34 21.02 -0.07
N TRP A 367 13.03 21.16 -0.25
CA TRP A 367 12.48 21.82 -1.43
C TRP A 367 12.94 23.27 -1.56
N LEU A 368 13.08 23.98 -0.44
CA LEU A 368 13.58 25.36 -0.38
C LEU A 368 15.08 25.50 -0.65
N SER A 369 15.86 24.45 -0.38
CA SER A 369 17.32 24.45 -0.49
C SER A 369 17.83 23.78 -1.78
N LEU A 370 16.99 23.03 -2.48
CA LEU A 370 17.35 22.36 -3.74
C LEU A 370 17.07 23.24 -4.98
N PRO A 371 17.95 23.17 -6.00
CA PRO A 371 17.75 23.87 -7.26
C PRO A 371 16.66 23.19 -8.10
N HIS A 372 15.74 23.98 -8.67
CA HIS A 372 14.65 23.48 -9.52
C HIS A 372 14.86 23.85 -10.99
N PRO A 373 14.68 22.93 -11.94
CA PRO A 373 14.75 23.22 -13.38
C PRO A 373 13.81 24.36 -13.81
N GLU A 374 12.61 24.41 -13.24
CA GLU A 374 11.58 25.43 -13.50
C GLU A 374 12.01 26.84 -13.07
N LEU A 375 12.98 26.92 -12.16
CA LEU A 375 13.60 28.16 -11.67
C LEU A 375 14.93 28.46 -12.36
N SER A 376 15.24 27.81 -13.49
CA SER A 376 16.55 27.89 -14.17
C SER A 376 17.70 27.39 -13.28
N ASN A 377 17.48 26.28 -12.57
CA ASN A 377 18.42 25.66 -11.61
C ASN A 377 18.77 26.57 -10.42
N LEU A 378 17.93 27.55 -10.11
CA LEU A 378 18.01 28.31 -8.88
C LEU A 378 17.21 27.61 -7.78
N THR A 379 17.64 27.76 -6.54
CA THR A 379 16.81 27.40 -5.38
C THR A 379 15.67 28.42 -5.20
N PRO A 380 14.54 28.08 -4.56
CA PRO A 380 13.48 29.05 -4.27
C PRO A 380 13.97 30.28 -3.48
N VAL A 381 14.94 30.07 -2.57
CA VAL A 381 15.58 31.13 -1.76
C VAL A 381 16.51 32.03 -2.59
N GLU A 382 17.09 31.54 -3.68
CA GLU A 382 17.87 32.35 -4.62
C GLU A 382 16.97 33.04 -5.64
N ALA A 383 15.96 32.35 -6.15
CA ALA A 383 15.01 32.88 -7.12
C ALA A 383 14.30 34.12 -6.59
N ILE A 384 14.03 34.19 -5.28
CA ILE A 384 13.43 35.38 -4.67
C ILE A 384 14.35 36.60 -4.62
N LYS A 385 15.64 36.50 -4.95
CA LYS A 385 16.56 37.64 -4.93
C LYS A 385 16.47 38.51 -6.18
N ASP A 386 16.03 37.94 -7.31
CA ASP A 386 15.94 38.63 -8.61
C ASP A 386 14.51 38.67 -9.17
N ILE A 387 14.20 39.66 -10.00
CA ILE A 387 12.88 39.86 -10.63
C ILE A 387 12.52 38.67 -11.52
N ARG A 388 13.47 38.14 -12.31
CA ARG A 388 13.23 36.98 -13.18
C ARG A 388 12.93 35.74 -12.35
N GLY A 389 13.75 35.48 -11.32
CA GLY A 389 13.57 34.36 -10.40
C GLY A 389 12.22 34.42 -9.68
N ARG A 390 11.80 35.60 -9.19
CA ARG A 390 10.48 35.79 -8.56
C ARG A 390 9.31 35.47 -9.49
N VAL A 391 9.40 35.84 -10.76
CA VAL A 391 8.36 35.51 -11.76
C VAL A 391 8.30 34.01 -12.02
N LEU A 392 9.45 33.33 -12.09
CA LEU A 392 9.51 31.88 -12.24
C LEU A 392 8.92 31.16 -11.01
N LEU A 393 9.29 31.61 -9.82
CA LEU A 393 8.83 31.09 -8.54
C LEU A 393 7.32 31.27 -8.33
N GLU A 394 6.74 32.43 -8.65
CA GLU A 394 5.29 32.64 -8.56
C GLU A 394 4.51 31.71 -9.51
N ASN A 395 5.04 31.42 -10.69
CA ASN A 395 4.42 30.47 -11.60
C ASN A 395 4.52 29.04 -11.06
N LEU A 396 5.68 28.63 -10.55
CA LEU A 396 5.88 27.31 -9.95
C LEU A 396 4.93 27.10 -8.75
N LEU A 397 4.80 28.10 -7.88
CA LEU A 397 3.87 28.06 -6.76
C LEU A 397 2.39 27.97 -7.23
N GLY A 398 2.03 28.66 -8.31
CA GLY A 398 0.69 28.53 -8.91
C GLY A 398 0.42 27.14 -9.50
N ASP A 399 1.41 26.54 -10.15
CA ASP A 399 1.32 25.17 -10.66
C ASP A 399 1.20 24.16 -9.49
N LEU A 400 1.92 24.40 -8.38
CA LEU A 400 1.80 23.62 -7.15
C LEU A 400 0.44 23.79 -6.46
N GLU A 401 -0.14 24.98 -6.44
CA GLU A 401 -1.49 25.25 -5.87
C GLU A 401 -2.57 24.44 -6.60
N MET A 402 -2.46 24.32 -7.93
CA MET A 402 -3.38 23.50 -8.72
C MET A 402 -3.22 22.01 -8.41
N ARG A 403 -1.98 21.54 -8.22
CA ARG A 403 -1.72 20.15 -7.78
C ARG A 403 -2.21 19.90 -6.36
N GLU A 404 -2.05 20.87 -5.47
CA GLU A 404 -2.55 20.83 -4.10
C GLU A 404 -4.08 20.65 -4.08
N ILE A 405 -4.82 21.42 -4.88
CA ILE A 405 -6.28 21.30 -4.99
C ILE A 405 -6.67 19.91 -5.55
N ARG A 406 -5.91 19.39 -6.53
CA ARG A 406 -6.13 18.04 -7.09
C ARG A 406 -5.96 16.95 -6.04
N ALA A 407 -4.85 16.97 -5.33
CA ALA A 407 -4.57 15.99 -4.28
C ALA A 407 -5.59 16.08 -3.13
N LYS A 408 -5.95 17.30 -2.69
CA LYS A 408 -7.05 17.52 -1.72
C LYS A 408 -8.35 16.86 -2.12
N SER A 409 -8.75 16.99 -3.38
CA SER A 409 -10.02 16.43 -3.87
C SER A 409 -10.05 14.90 -3.89
N ARG A 410 -8.88 14.27 -3.87
CA ARG A 410 -8.70 12.81 -3.88
C ARG A 410 -8.38 12.23 -2.52
N GLY A 411 -8.27 13.07 -1.47
CA GLY A 411 -7.74 12.65 -0.18
C GLY A 411 -6.27 12.22 -0.26
N GLU A 412 -5.56 12.60 -1.33
CA GLU A 412 -4.14 12.35 -1.50
C GLU A 412 -3.34 13.40 -0.72
N TYR A 413 -2.14 13.03 -0.29
CA TYR A 413 -1.22 13.94 0.38
C TYR A 413 -0.85 15.13 -0.53
N TYR A 414 -0.80 16.34 0.03
CA TYR A 414 -0.54 17.57 -0.72
C TYR A 414 0.35 18.55 0.03
N TYR A 415 1.06 19.39 -0.72
CA TYR A 415 1.87 20.46 -0.17
C TYR A 415 1.01 21.72 0.05
N PRO A 416 0.87 22.24 1.28
CA PRO A 416 0.19 23.51 1.52
C PRO A 416 1.10 24.65 1.05
N THR A 417 0.87 25.08 -0.18
CA THR A 417 1.60 26.19 -0.83
C THR A 417 1.54 27.50 -0.04
N SER A 418 0.53 27.65 0.82
CA SER A 418 0.39 28.74 1.79
C SER A 418 1.56 28.82 2.78
N ALA A 419 2.07 27.68 3.26
CA ALA A 419 3.21 27.62 4.17
C ALA A 419 4.51 28.05 3.48
N ILE A 420 4.72 27.59 2.24
CA ILE A 420 5.87 27.98 1.41
C ILE A 420 5.89 29.50 1.20
N ARG A 421 4.73 30.09 0.86
CA ARG A 421 4.59 31.54 0.68
C ARG A 421 4.89 32.33 1.96
N LYS A 422 4.42 31.85 3.12
CA LYS A 422 4.70 32.44 4.44
C LYS A 422 6.21 32.41 4.75
N GLN A 423 6.88 31.28 4.54
CA GLN A 423 8.30 31.11 4.83
C GLN A 423 9.22 31.94 3.92
N LEU A 424 8.83 32.09 2.64
CA LEU A 424 9.55 32.93 1.68
C LEU A 424 9.28 34.44 1.85
N GLY A 425 8.42 34.85 2.79
CA GLY A 425 8.10 36.26 3.01
C GLY A 425 7.45 36.94 1.80
N LEU A 426 6.73 36.17 0.98
CA LEU A 426 5.99 36.66 -0.19
C LEU A 426 4.72 37.39 0.27
N ASP A 427 4.88 38.62 0.79
CA ASP A 427 3.76 39.49 1.13
C ASP A 427 3.03 39.92 -0.15
N LYS A 428 1.73 39.58 -0.24
CA LYS A 428 0.89 39.74 -1.44
C LYS A 428 0.95 41.14 -2.05
N ASN A 429 1.14 42.17 -1.23
CA ASN A 429 1.12 43.57 -1.69
C ASN A 429 2.46 44.06 -2.26
N LYS A 430 3.59 43.56 -1.75
CA LYS A 430 4.94 43.97 -2.21
C LYS A 430 5.31 43.28 -3.52
N VAL A 431 5.00 41.98 -3.61
CA VAL A 431 5.17 41.17 -4.83
C VAL A 431 4.32 41.74 -5.97
N TYR A 432 3.07 42.16 -5.71
CA TYR A 432 2.20 42.71 -6.76
C TYR A 432 2.77 43.96 -7.45
N LYS A 433 3.43 44.86 -6.71
CA LYS A 433 4.04 46.08 -7.29
C LYS A 433 5.24 45.78 -8.18
N GLU A 434 6.08 44.84 -7.78
CA GLU A 434 7.25 44.41 -8.56
C GLU A 434 6.82 43.60 -9.80
N MET A 435 5.73 42.85 -9.68
CA MET A 435 5.10 42.07 -10.76
C MET A 435 4.44 42.92 -11.85
N LEU A 436 4.34 44.24 -11.64
CA LEU A 436 3.89 45.25 -12.61
C LEU A 436 5.08 46.01 -13.26
N HIS A 437 6.32 45.67 -12.92
CA HIS A 437 7.49 46.23 -13.58
C HIS A 437 7.53 45.82 -15.06
N PRO A 438 7.95 46.71 -16.00
CA PRO A 438 7.92 46.41 -17.44
C PRO A 438 8.65 45.11 -17.84
N GLN A 439 9.78 44.82 -17.20
CA GLN A 439 10.53 43.56 -17.44
C GLN A 439 9.77 42.31 -16.95
N ALA A 440 9.09 42.39 -15.82
CA ALA A 440 8.28 41.29 -15.30
C ALA A 440 7.05 41.03 -16.18
N ILE A 441 6.43 42.10 -16.69
CA ILE A 441 5.32 42.02 -17.65
C ILE A 441 5.78 41.33 -18.95
N ALA A 442 6.93 41.75 -19.51
CA ALA A 442 7.47 41.14 -20.73
C ALA A 442 7.71 39.63 -20.58
N ILE A 443 8.34 39.21 -19.47
CA ILE A 443 8.59 37.78 -19.19
C ILE A 443 7.26 37.00 -19.03
N LYS A 444 6.27 37.58 -18.35
CA LYS A 444 4.95 36.94 -18.19
C LYS A 444 4.24 36.76 -19.54
N VAL A 445 4.30 37.76 -20.42
CA VAL A 445 3.71 37.70 -21.77
C VAL A 445 4.40 36.64 -22.61
N GLU A 446 5.74 36.67 -22.66
CA GLU A 446 6.53 35.68 -23.40
C GLU A 446 6.21 34.25 -22.93
N LYS A 447 6.21 34.02 -21.62
CA LYS A 447 5.90 32.71 -21.04
C LYS A 447 4.45 32.29 -21.29
N HIS A 448 3.50 33.22 -21.21
CA HIS A 448 2.10 32.96 -21.49
C HIS A 448 1.91 32.51 -22.94
N ARG A 449 2.46 33.26 -23.90
CA ARG A 449 2.37 32.96 -25.33
C ARG A 449 3.11 31.68 -25.72
N ALA A 450 4.24 31.37 -25.08
CA ALA A 450 4.97 30.12 -25.31
C ALA A 450 4.21 28.86 -24.86
N ARG A 451 3.31 28.99 -23.87
CA ARG A 451 2.56 27.86 -23.29
C ARG A 451 1.19 27.63 -23.91
N HIS A 452 0.54 28.67 -24.43
CA HIS A 452 -0.86 28.60 -24.84
C HIS A 452 -1.01 28.56 -26.35
N GLN A 453 -1.82 27.62 -26.82
CA GLN A 453 -2.29 27.57 -28.19
C GLN A 453 -3.61 28.33 -28.31
N LEU A 454 -3.89 28.86 -29.50
CA LEU A 454 -5.11 29.62 -29.77
C LEU A 454 -6.32 28.67 -29.81
N SER A 455 -7.23 28.81 -28.85
CA SER A 455 -8.41 27.94 -28.72
C SER A 455 -9.71 28.73 -28.51
N PRO A 456 -10.84 28.30 -29.10
CA PRO A 456 -12.16 28.87 -28.82
C PRO A 456 -12.80 28.30 -27.55
N TYR A 457 -12.17 27.35 -26.85
CA TYR A 457 -12.74 26.69 -25.68
C TYR A 457 -12.15 27.22 -24.37
N ILE A 458 -13.01 27.36 -23.36
CA ILE A 458 -12.64 27.96 -22.07
C ILE A 458 -11.66 27.07 -21.31
N THR A 459 -11.83 25.74 -21.38
CA THR A 459 -10.99 24.76 -20.68
C THR A 459 -9.58 24.67 -21.21
N ALA A 460 -9.32 25.17 -22.43
CA ALA A 460 -7.97 25.24 -22.98
C ALA A 460 -7.08 26.27 -22.25
N TYR A 461 -7.68 27.10 -21.40
CA TYR A 461 -6.99 28.16 -20.66
C TYR A 461 -7.08 27.91 -19.15
N ASN A 462 -5.98 28.18 -18.45
CA ASN A 462 -5.96 28.18 -16.99
C ASN A 462 -6.43 29.55 -16.45
N TRP A 463 -7.44 29.57 -15.59
CA TRP A 463 -8.05 30.80 -15.08
C TRP A 463 -7.77 30.98 -13.59
N LEU A 464 -7.07 32.05 -13.24
CA LEU A 464 -6.65 32.33 -11.85
C LEU A 464 -7.80 32.66 -10.89
N ARG A 465 -8.97 33.08 -11.41
CA ARG A 465 -10.13 33.49 -10.60
C ARG A 465 -11.43 33.12 -11.31
N GLU A 466 -12.43 32.77 -10.51
CA GLU A 466 -13.78 32.43 -11.00
C GLU A 466 -14.40 33.59 -11.80
N GLU A 467 -14.23 34.84 -11.37
CA GLU A 467 -14.72 36.03 -12.09
C GLU A 467 -14.19 36.10 -13.53
N TYR A 468 -12.98 35.60 -13.78
CA TYR A 468 -12.37 35.59 -15.12
C TYR A 468 -13.00 34.51 -16.00
N VAL A 469 -13.27 33.33 -15.41
CA VAL A 469 -14.04 32.25 -16.03
C VAL A 469 -15.44 32.73 -16.40
N THR A 470 -16.11 33.49 -15.53
CA THR A 470 -17.47 33.99 -15.81
C THR A 470 -17.49 34.92 -17.04
N VAL A 471 -16.50 35.79 -17.19
CA VAL A 471 -16.36 36.64 -18.38
C VAL A 471 -16.13 35.78 -19.63
N ALA A 472 -15.22 34.79 -19.55
CA ALA A 472 -14.94 33.86 -20.64
C ALA A 472 -16.17 33.03 -21.04
N ALA A 473 -16.92 32.51 -20.07
CA ALA A 473 -18.15 31.74 -20.28
C ALA A 473 -19.25 32.57 -20.93
N THR A 474 -19.43 33.80 -20.47
CA THR A 474 -20.40 34.72 -21.09
C THR A 474 -20.00 35.04 -22.53
N LEU A 475 -18.69 35.26 -22.78
CA LEU A 475 -18.17 35.54 -24.11
C LEU A 475 -18.36 34.34 -25.05
N TYR A 476 -18.07 33.13 -24.60
CA TYR A 476 -18.32 31.88 -25.33
C TYR A 476 -19.81 31.72 -25.67
N ASP A 477 -20.70 31.91 -24.70
CA ASP A 477 -22.15 31.74 -24.91
C ASP A 477 -22.71 32.74 -25.92
N LEU A 478 -22.24 33.98 -25.90
CA LEU A 478 -22.67 35.01 -26.86
C LEU A 478 -22.24 34.66 -28.29
N TYR A 479 -20.96 34.29 -28.48
CA TYR A 479 -20.41 34.03 -29.80
C TYR A 479 -20.87 32.71 -30.41
N THR A 480 -21.13 31.69 -29.59
CA THR A 480 -21.64 30.40 -30.07
C THR A 480 -23.14 30.44 -30.37
N LYS A 481 -23.94 31.25 -29.66
CA LYS A 481 -25.40 31.36 -29.89
C LYS A 481 -25.79 32.39 -30.95
N GLN A 482 -25.06 33.51 -31.11
CA GLN A 482 -25.51 34.65 -31.93
C GLN A 482 -24.77 34.80 -33.27
N ASN A 483 -23.44 34.64 -33.29
CA ASN A 483 -22.61 35.05 -34.45
C ASN A 483 -21.76 33.93 -35.09
N GLN A 484 -21.58 32.78 -34.42
CA GLN A 484 -20.76 31.62 -34.86
C GLN A 484 -19.33 31.96 -35.36
N ASP A 485 -18.74 33.08 -34.96
CA ASP A 485 -17.36 33.41 -35.29
C ASP A 485 -16.39 32.81 -34.25
N LEU A 486 -16.03 31.54 -34.45
CA LEU A 486 -15.12 30.81 -33.57
C LEU A 486 -13.68 31.37 -33.57
N LYS A 487 -13.24 31.95 -34.70
CA LYS A 487 -11.89 32.52 -34.79
C LYS A 487 -11.77 33.78 -33.96
N ARG A 488 -12.77 34.65 -34.03
CA ARG A 488 -12.83 35.85 -33.19
C ARG A 488 -12.99 35.50 -31.71
N LEU A 489 -13.84 34.52 -31.38
CA LEU A 489 -13.97 33.97 -30.03
C LEU A 489 -12.63 33.49 -29.46
N ALA A 490 -11.86 32.71 -30.24
CA ALA A 490 -10.56 32.21 -29.80
C ALA A 490 -9.58 33.34 -29.45
N TRP A 491 -9.54 34.40 -30.27
CA TRP A 491 -8.71 35.58 -29.99
C TRP A 491 -9.17 36.35 -28.76
N LEU A 492 -10.48 36.53 -28.58
CA LEU A 492 -11.04 37.20 -27.40
C LEU A 492 -10.70 36.44 -26.10
N LEU A 493 -10.83 35.11 -26.10
CA LEU A 493 -10.47 34.27 -24.95
C LEU A 493 -8.97 34.31 -24.66
N SER A 494 -8.14 34.18 -25.69
CA SER A 494 -6.68 34.23 -25.58
C SER A 494 -6.22 35.58 -25.02
N MET A 495 -6.70 36.70 -25.57
CA MET A 495 -6.39 38.04 -25.09
C MET A 495 -6.89 38.26 -23.66
N TRP A 496 -8.08 37.78 -23.32
CA TRP A 496 -8.60 37.88 -21.97
C TRP A 496 -7.78 37.09 -20.97
N ASN A 497 -7.37 35.87 -21.32
CA ASN A 497 -6.54 35.02 -20.48
C ASN A 497 -5.14 35.62 -20.27
N GLU A 498 -4.50 36.13 -21.33
CA GLU A 498 -3.21 36.81 -21.25
C GLU A 498 -3.31 38.02 -20.30
N PHE A 499 -4.30 38.89 -20.56
CA PHE A 499 -4.47 40.12 -19.78
C PHE A 499 -4.74 39.85 -18.30
N THR A 500 -5.60 38.87 -17.99
CA THR A 500 -5.93 38.51 -16.61
C THR A 500 -4.80 37.81 -15.88
N THR A 501 -4.00 37.00 -16.58
CA THR A 501 -2.79 36.36 -16.03
C THR A 501 -1.73 37.40 -15.67
N VAL A 502 -1.54 38.40 -16.53
CA VAL A 502 -0.51 39.44 -16.36
C VAL A 502 -0.90 40.47 -15.30
N HIS A 503 -2.09 41.07 -15.42
CA HIS A 503 -2.49 42.28 -14.67
C HIS A 503 -3.42 41.99 -13.49
N ARG A 504 -4.08 40.82 -13.46
CA ARG A 504 -5.03 40.40 -12.43
C ARG A 504 -6.07 41.50 -12.08
N PRO A 505 -6.83 42.00 -13.08
CA PRO A 505 -7.79 43.09 -12.86
C PRO A 505 -8.90 42.65 -11.88
N ARG A 506 -9.51 43.60 -11.19
CA ARG A 506 -10.76 43.36 -10.47
C ARG A 506 -11.91 43.41 -11.47
N VAL A 507 -12.67 42.32 -11.60
CA VAL A 507 -13.76 42.26 -12.56
C VAL A 507 -15.05 42.72 -11.89
N SER A 508 -15.49 43.90 -12.29
CA SER A 508 -16.84 44.41 -12.00
C SER A 508 -17.61 44.56 -13.30
N ARG A 509 -18.89 44.15 -13.33
CA ARG A 509 -19.80 44.29 -14.49
C ARG A 509 -19.27 43.62 -15.77
N ILE A 510 -19.49 42.31 -15.89
CA ILE A 510 -18.98 41.41 -16.94
C ILE A 510 -19.09 41.98 -18.36
N TYR A 511 -20.28 42.44 -18.78
CA TYR A 511 -20.52 42.95 -20.13
C TYR A 511 -19.66 44.18 -20.50
N CYS A 512 -19.22 44.98 -19.51
CA CYS A 512 -18.31 46.11 -19.78
C CYS A 512 -16.90 45.63 -20.17
N TRP A 513 -16.44 44.50 -19.62
CA TRP A 513 -15.17 43.89 -19.99
C TRP A 513 -15.23 43.21 -21.34
N ILE A 514 -16.34 42.54 -21.66
CA ILE A 514 -16.58 41.95 -22.99
C ILE A 514 -16.60 43.03 -24.08
N ALA A 515 -17.33 44.12 -23.85
CA ALA A 515 -17.34 45.27 -24.77
C ALA A 515 -15.94 45.91 -24.94
N ALA A 516 -15.14 45.97 -23.86
CA ALA A 516 -13.78 46.48 -23.93
C ALA A 516 -12.84 45.53 -24.71
N LEU A 517 -12.94 44.22 -24.49
CA LEU A 517 -12.23 43.18 -25.25
C LEU A 517 -12.55 43.28 -26.74
N GLU A 518 -13.83 43.40 -27.08
CA GLU A 518 -14.30 43.50 -28.45
C GLU A 518 -13.69 44.71 -29.18
N HIS A 519 -13.71 45.87 -28.53
CA HIS A 519 -13.09 47.07 -29.06
C HIS A 519 -11.57 46.91 -29.21
N CYS A 520 -10.89 46.32 -28.22
CA CYS A 520 -9.43 46.13 -28.26
C CYS A 520 -9.00 45.18 -29.39
N LEU A 521 -9.71 44.06 -29.58
CA LEU A 521 -9.40 43.12 -30.66
C LEU A 521 -9.58 43.80 -32.02
N SER A 522 -10.70 44.50 -32.22
CA SER A 522 -10.99 45.24 -33.46
C SER A 522 -9.90 46.27 -33.77
N ALA A 523 -9.49 47.05 -32.78
CA ALA A 523 -8.41 48.02 -32.93
C ALA A 523 -7.07 47.35 -33.28
N CYS A 524 -6.75 46.19 -32.70
CA CYS A 524 -5.53 45.44 -33.03
C CYS A 524 -5.56 44.87 -34.46
N GLN A 525 -6.76 44.61 -35.01
CA GLN A 525 -6.96 44.15 -36.38
C GLN A 525 -7.04 45.30 -37.41
N GLY A 526 -6.96 46.56 -36.96
CA GLY A 526 -7.06 47.74 -37.82
C GLY A 526 -8.49 48.17 -38.15
N GLU A 527 -9.49 47.66 -37.44
CA GLU A 527 -10.89 48.05 -37.58
C GLU A 527 -11.22 49.25 -36.69
N ASP A 528 -11.87 50.28 -37.24
CA ASP A 528 -12.31 51.45 -36.49
C ASP A 528 -13.71 51.25 -35.91
N LEU A 529 -13.78 50.85 -34.63
CA LEU A 529 -15.00 50.57 -33.91
C LEU A 529 -15.18 51.56 -32.76
N SER A 530 -16.15 52.48 -32.86
CA SER A 530 -16.36 53.48 -31.82
C SER A 530 -16.88 52.87 -30.50
N TYR A 531 -16.43 53.43 -29.36
CA TYR A 531 -16.92 53.03 -28.03
C TYR A 531 -18.45 53.08 -27.90
N ALA A 532 -19.10 54.05 -28.56
CA ALA A 532 -20.55 54.21 -28.54
C ALA A 532 -21.28 53.05 -29.23
N ARG A 533 -20.70 52.50 -30.31
CA ARG A 533 -21.27 51.37 -31.05
C ARG A 533 -21.19 50.08 -30.23
N VAL A 534 -20.03 49.80 -29.63
CA VAL A 534 -19.82 48.58 -28.83
C VAL A 534 -20.59 48.65 -27.51
N ALA A 535 -20.62 49.80 -26.85
CA ALA A 535 -21.42 49.96 -25.64
C ALA A 535 -22.93 49.74 -25.89
N ARG A 536 -23.43 50.17 -27.05
CA ARG A 536 -24.83 49.93 -27.46
C ARG A 536 -25.12 48.46 -27.74
N SER A 537 -24.21 47.74 -28.41
CA SER A 537 -24.43 46.32 -28.73
C SER A 537 -24.50 45.42 -27.50
N PHE A 538 -23.80 45.78 -26.43
CA PHE A 538 -23.81 45.04 -25.16
C PHE A 538 -24.69 45.67 -24.06
N GLY A 539 -25.39 46.77 -24.34
CA GLY A 539 -26.28 47.44 -23.38
C GLY A 539 -25.57 48.03 -22.15
N VAL A 540 -24.34 48.54 -22.31
CA VAL A 540 -23.48 49.00 -21.21
C VAL A 540 -23.08 50.48 -21.31
N SER A 541 -22.49 51.01 -20.23
CA SER A 541 -22.03 52.41 -20.18
C SER A 541 -20.76 52.64 -21.01
N ILE A 542 -20.81 53.62 -21.92
CA ILE A 542 -19.69 54.05 -22.78
C ILE A 542 -18.45 54.39 -21.94
N THR A 543 -18.62 55.10 -20.82
CA THR A 543 -17.53 55.55 -19.95
C THR A 543 -16.76 54.40 -19.31
N LEU A 544 -17.45 53.32 -18.94
CA LEU A 544 -16.79 52.14 -18.36
C LEU A 544 -16.08 51.31 -19.43
N VAL A 545 -16.66 51.20 -20.62
CA VAL A 545 -16.04 50.52 -21.77
C VAL A 545 -14.75 51.23 -22.16
N SER A 546 -14.76 52.56 -22.32
CA SER A 546 -13.55 53.30 -22.72
C SER A 546 -12.42 53.17 -21.70
N ARG A 547 -12.75 53.21 -20.40
CA ARG A 547 -11.76 53.04 -19.32
C ARG A 547 -11.11 51.66 -19.38
N ASN A 548 -11.90 50.59 -19.47
CA ASN A 548 -11.38 49.22 -19.50
C ASN A 548 -10.60 48.95 -20.80
N ALA A 549 -11.12 49.41 -21.94
CA ALA A 549 -10.48 49.29 -23.25
C ALA A 549 -9.15 50.05 -23.30
N HIS A 550 -9.04 51.21 -22.64
CA HIS A 550 -7.79 51.96 -22.57
C HIS A 550 -6.69 51.20 -21.83
N ILE A 551 -7.01 50.54 -20.71
CA ILE A 551 -6.03 49.79 -19.92
C ILE A 551 -5.54 48.57 -20.70
N MET A 552 -6.45 47.84 -21.33
CA MET A 552 -6.10 46.69 -22.17
C MET A 552 -5.38 47.10 -23.45
N GLY A 553 -5.84 48.18 -24.10
CA GLY A 553 -5.24 48.72 -25.31
C GLY A 553 -3.78 49.08 -25.11
N ARG A 554 -3.40 49.68 -23.97
CA ARG A 554 -1.98 49.92 -23.65
C ARG A 554 -1.15 48.63 -23.61
N HIS A 555 -1.68 47.57 -23.02
CA HIS A 555 -1.00 46.27 -22.95
C HIS A 555 -0.76 45.71 -24.35
N PHE A 556 -1.79 45.65 -25.20
CA PHE A 556 -1.68 45.08 -26.54
C PHE A 556 -1.00 46.01 -27.56
N GLN A 557 -0.93 47.32 -27.30
CA GLN A 557 -0.04 48.22 -28.06
C GLN A 557 1.43 47.94 -27.77
N GLN A 558 1.76 47.67 -26.50
CA GLN A 558 3.13 47.33 -26.09
C GLN A 558 3.51 45.89 -26.50
N PHE A 559 2.57 44.96 -26.45
CA PHE A 559 2.75 43.56 -26.82
C PHE A 559 1.68 43.13 -27.85
N PRO A 560 1.84 43.45 -29.14
CA PRO A 560 0.85 43.14 -30.18
C PRO A 560 0.54 41.64 -30.29
N PRO A 561 -0.74 41.23 -30.46
CA PRO A 561 -1.09 39.84 -30.73
C PRO A 561 -0.58 39.36 -32.10
N GLU A 562 -0.13 38.12 -32.18
CA GLU A 562 0.38 37.52 -33.42
C GLU A 562 -0.74 36.82 -34.21
N PHE A 563 -1.49 37.58 -35.01
CA PHE A 563 -2.67 37.07 -35.75
C PHE A 563 -2.38 35.99 -36.81
N LYS A 564 -1.12 35.57 -36.97
CA LYS A 564 -0.72 34.46 -37.85
C LYS A 564 -0.92 33.07 -37.21
N ASN A 565 -1.17 33.01 -35.90
CA ASN A 565 -1.34 31.75 -35.19
C ASN A 565 -2.61 31.01 -35.66
N GLU A 566 -2.45 29.72 -35.97
CA GLU A 566 -3.56 28.84 -36.32
C GLU A 566 -4.31 28.40 -35.06
N MET A 567 -5.62 28.15 -35.22
CA MET A 567 -6.43 27.63 -34.13
C MET A 567 -6.11 26.15 -33.90
N MET A 568 -6.06 25.76 -32.64
CA MET A 568 -5.94 24.36 -32.24
C MET A 568 -7.11 23.56 -32.82
N HIS A 569 -6.80 22.45 -33.49
CA HIS A 569 -7.81 21.50 -33.93
C HIS A 569 -8.09 20.50 -32.82
N TYR A 570 -9.36 20.26 -32.55
CA TYR A 570 -9.80 19.31 -31.53
C TYR A 570 -10.51 18.15 -32.21
N PRO A 571 -10.14 16.90 -31.90
CA PRO A 571 -10.77 15.74 -32.52
C PRO A 571 -12.24 15.64 -32.14
N ALA A 572 -13.04 15.12 -33.06
CA ALA A 572 -14.38 14.65 -32.76
C ALA A 572 -14.33 13.35 -31.97
N TRP A 573 -15.38 13.02 -31.22
CA TRP A 573 -15.45 11.77 -30.44
C TRP A 573 -15.17 10.52 -31.29
N LYS A 574 -15.62 10.50 -32.55
CA LYS A 574 -15.44 9.35 -33.46
C LYS A 574 -14.03 9.24 -34.05
N GLU A 575 -13.20 10.26 -33.88
CA GLU A 575 -11.82 10.29 -34.38
C GLU A 575 -10.82 9.77 -33.35
N LEU A 576 -11.26 9.63 -32.09
CA LEU A 576 -10.45 9.09 -31.01
C LEU A 576 -10.38 7.55 -31.06
N ASP A 577 -9.25 7.00 -30.61
CA ASP A 577 -9.19 5.59 -30.28
C ASP A 577 -9.81 5.26 -28.90
N ASN A 578 -9.97 3.97 -28.60
CA ASN A 578 -10.60 3.53 -27.35
C ASN A 578 -9.87 4.04 -26.09
N PHE A 579 -8.54 4.13 -26.14
CA PHE A 579 -7.74 4.57 -25.01
C PHE A 579 -7.90 6.08 -24.78
N GLU A 580 -7.87 6.88 -25.84
CA GLU A 580 -8.13 8.32 -25.79
C GLU A 580 -9.57 8.63 -25.32
N MET A 581 -10.56 7.82 -25.72
CA MET A 581 -11.92 7.94 -25.20
C MET A 581 -11.99 7.67 -23.69
N VAL A 582 -11.30 6.64 -23.20
CA VAL A 582 -11.19 6.36 -21.76
C VAL A 582 -10.55 7.53 -21.02
N GLN A 583 -9.43 8.07 -21.51
CA GLN A 583 -8.77 9.24 -20.91
C GLN A 583 -9.69 10.46 -20.87
N SER A 584 -10.51 10.64 -21.91
CA SER A 584 -11.49 11.72 -21.97
C SER A 584 -12.55 11.61 -20.88
N TYR A 585 -13.02 10.39 -20.58
CA TYR A 585 -13.94 10.17 -19.46
C TYR A 585 -13.28 10.46 -18.11
N GLU A 586 -12.05 10.00 -17.91
CA GLU A 586 -11.29 10.26 -16.69
C GLU A 586 -11.07 11.78 -16.48
N GLU A 587 -10.76 12.53 -17.53
CA GLU A 587 -10.60 13.98 -17.48
C GLU A 587 -11.91 14.68 -17.11
N VAL A 588 -13.03 14.30 -17.73
CA VAL A 588 -14.34 14.86 -17.39
C VAL A 588 -14.72 14.56 -15.94
N PHE A 589 -14.46 13.33 -15.45
CA PHE A 589 -14.76 12.96 -14.07
C PHE A 589 -13.94 13.78 -13.07
N GLN A 590 -12.69 14.12 -13.39
CA GLN A 590 -11.89 15.04 -12.59
C GLN A 590 -12.50 16.44 -12.55
N HIS A 591 -12.91 16.99 -13.69
CA HIS A 591 -13.59 18.29 -13.74
C HIS A 591 -14.90 18.29 -12.95
N LEU A 592 -15.69 17.22 -13.03
CA LEU A 592 -16.91 17.04 -12.25
C LEU A 592 -16.62 17.03 -10.74
N SER A 593 -15.55 16.34 -10.33
CA SER A 593 -15.14 16.26 -8.92
C SER A 593 -14.73 17.64 -8.37
N PHE A 594 -13.99 18.43 -9.15
CA PHE A 594 -13.68 19.82 -8.77
C PHE A 594 -14.92 20.71 -8.70
N TYR A 595 -15.83 20.54 -9.66
CA TYR A 595 -17.08 21.27 -9.65
C TYR A 595 -17.90 20.95 -8.40
N ALA A 596 -18.05 19.68 -8.03
CA ALA A 596 -18.75 19.26 -6.82
C ALA A 596 -18.10 19.86 -5.55
N TYR A 597 -16.77 19.80 -5.44
CA TYR A 597 -16.05 20.39 -4.32
C TYR A 597 -16.28 21.91 -4.19
N SER A 598 -16.38 22.63 -5.31
CA SER A 598 -16.61 24.08 -5.32
C SER A 598 -17.99 24.50 -4.79
N LEU A 599 -18.96 23.59 -4.67
CA LEU A 599 -20.30 23.88 -4.13
C LEU A 599 -20.30 24.13 -2.60
N GLY A 600 -19.24 23.73 -1.89
CA GLY A 600 -18.97 24.12 -0.50
C GLY A 600 -19.87 23.47 0.56
N ALA A 601 -20.04 24.12 1.72
CA ALA A 601 -20.64 23.54 2.93
C ALA A 601 -22.11 23.11 2.80
N ALA A 602 -22.89 23.75 1.92
CA ALA A 602 -24.27 23.36 1.65
C ALA A 602 -24.36 21.98 0.95
N ASP A 603 -23.33 21.62 0.17
CA ASP A 603 -23.24 20.32 -0.49
C ASP A 603 -22.86 19.21 0.51
N ASN A 604 -22.05 19.52 1.52
CA ASN A 604 -21.66 18.53 2.53
C ASN A 604 -22.84 17.98 3.34
N ILE A 605 -23.81 18.84 3.68
CA ILE A 605 -25.04 18.41 4.38
C ILE A 605 -25.88 17.53 3.46
N ALA A 606 -26.08 17.95 2.20
CA ALA A 606 -26.81 17.17 1.20
C ALA A 606 -26.14 15.82 0.92
N LYS A 607 -24.80 15.78 0.89
CA LYS A 607 -24.02 14.54 0.74
C LYS A 607 -24.19 13.60 1.92
N SER A 608 -24.19 14.12 3.16
CA SER A 608 -24.44 13.32 4.36
C SER A 608 -25.85 12.72 4.33
N GLU A 609 -26.86 13.50 4.02
CA GLU A 609 -28.24 12.99 3.91
C GLU A 609 -28.39 11.96 2.78
N ALA A 610 -27.74 12.19 1.64
CA ALA A 610 -27.72 11.24 0.53
C ALA A 610 -27.00 9.95 0.92
N HIS A 611 -25.91 10.06 1.68
CA HIS A 611 -25.17 8.93 2.22
C HIS A 611 -26.05 8.09 3.15
N ASP A 612 -26.69 8.71 4.13
CA ASP A 612 -27.53 8.01 5.10
C ASP A 612 -28.65 7.23 4.41
N ARG A 613 -29.33 7.83 3.43
CA ARG A 613 -30.37 7.13 2.63
C ARG A 613 -29.81 6.03 1.71
N TYR A 614 -28.57 6.17 1.26
CA TYR A 614 -27.93 5.14 0.43
C TYR A 614 -27.54 3.93 1.29
N TYR A 615 -27.10 4.14 2.53
CA TYR A 615 -26.65 3.09 3.44
C TYR A 615 -27.76 2.55 4.37
N GLU A 616 -28.89 3.24 4.52
CA GLU A 616 -30.01 2.83 5.38
C GLU A 616 -30.42 1.34 5.28
N PRO A 617 -30.55 0.73 4.08
CA PRO A 617 -30.97 -0.67 3.99
C PRO A 617 -29.82 -1.67 4.18
N VAL A 618 -28.60 -1.19 4.44
CA VAL A 618 -27.39 -2.02 4.50
C VAL A 618 -26.93 -2.23 5.94
N ASN A 619 -26.66 -3.49 6.30
CA ASN A 619 -26.10 -3.85 7.59
C ASN A 619 -24.57 -3.66 7.61
N THR A 620 -24.12 -2.46 7.97
CA THR A 620 -22.69 -2.13 8.06
C THR A 620 -21.95 -2.81 9.22
N ASN A 621 -22.64 -3.55 10.09
CA ASN A 621 -22.06 -4.31 11.19
C ASN A 621 -21.86 -5.80 10.83
N ALA A 622 -22.21 -6.24 9.62
CA ALA A 622 -22.04 -7.62 9.16
C ALA A 622 -20.56 -7.96 8.94
N ARG A 623 -20.18 -9.25 9.03
CA ARG A 623 -18.78 -9.68 8.85
C ARG A 623 -18.34 -9.53 7.39
N ILE A 624 -19.27 -9.68 6.44
CA ILE A 624 -19.04 -9.38 5.01
C ILE A 624 -18.64 -7.92 4.75
N TRP A 625 -18.87 -7.02 5.71
CA TRP A 625 -18.52 -5.61 5.63
C TRP A 625 -17.02 -5.40 5.93
N ASP A 626 -16.17 -6.14 5.20
CA ASP A 626 -14.72 -6.01 5.27
C ASP A 626 -14.21 -4.74 4.56
N ASP A 627 -12.93 -4.42 4.75
CA ASP A 627 -12.31 -3.20 4.19
C ASP A 627 -12.47 -3.10 2.66
N LEU A 628 -12.51 -4.24 1.96
CA LEU A 628 -12.66 -4.29 0.52
C LEU A 628 -14.09 -3.94 0.08
N ASN A 629 -15.10 -4.61 0.63
CA ASN A 629 -16.51 -4.34 0.30
C ASN A 629 -16.92 -2.93 0.72
N GLN A 630 -16.44 -2.46 1.88
CA GLN A 630 -16.62 -1.08 2.32
C GLN A 630 -16.09 -0.09 1.28
N LYS A 631 -14.86 -0.31 0.79
CA LYS A 631 -14.23 0.56 -0.20
C LYS A 631 -14.98 0.55 -1.54
N ILE A 632 -15.36 -0.63 -2.05
CA ILE A 632 -16.08 -0.76 -3.33
C ILE A 632 -17.47 -0.10 -3.22
N TYR A 633 -18.21 -0.35 -2.13
CA TYR A 633 -19.52 0.25 -1.91
C TYR A 633 -19.44 1.78 -1.73
N ALA A 634 -18.41 2.29 -1.05
CA ALA A 634 -18.14 3.72 -0.95
C ALA A 634 -17.86 4.37 -2.31
N GLN A 635 -17.16 3.68 -3.21
CA GLN A 635 -16.97 4.15 -4.59
C GLN A 635 -18.29 4.17 -5.38
N PHE A 636 -19.16 3.17 -5.20
CA PHE A 636 -20.51 3.16 -5.81
C PHE A 636 -21.33 4.35 -5.32
N PHE A 637 -21.29 4.64 -4.02
CA PHE A 637 -21.94 5.80 -3.44
C PHE A 637 -21.38 7.12 -4.01
N GLN A 638 -20.06 7.26 -4.13
CA GLN A 638 -19.45 8.47 -4.69
C GLN A 638 -19.91 8.71 -6.14
N ASN A 639 -19.91 7.67 -6.97
CA ASN A 639 -20.40 7.75 -8.35
C ASN A 639 -21.90 8.06 -8.39
N HIS A 640 -22.70 7.41 -7.54
CA HIS A 640 -24.12 7.69 -7.41
C HIS A 640 -24.37 9.16 -7.03
N TYR A 641 -23.68 9.68 -6.02
CA TYR A 641 -23.83 11.06 -5.56
C TYR A 641 -23.54 12.08 -6.66
N LEU A 642 -22.48 11.87 -7.43
CA LEU A 642 -22.07 12.78 -8.49
C LEU A 642 -22.95 12.68 -9.76
N LEU A 643 -23.31 11.46 -10.16
CA LEU A 643 -23.92 11.19 -11.47
C LEU A 643 -25.44 11.04 -11.42
N ASP A 644 -25.98 10.51 -10.31
CA ASP A 644 -27.33 9.95 -10.26
C ASP A 644 -28.23 10.56 -9.18
N HIS A 645 -27.66 11.00 -8.05
CA HIS A 645 -28.41 11.55 -6.94
C HIS A 645 -29.09 12.87 -7.33
N THR A 646 -30.42 12.89 -7.24
CA THR A 646 -31.22 14.10 -7.46
C THR A 646 -31.47 14.82 -6.14
N GLY A 647 -30.84 15.98 -5.97
CA GLY A 647 -31.11 16.86 -4.83
C GLY A 647 -32.47 17.58 -4.94
N TYR A 648 -32.73 18.53 -4.04
CA TYR A 648 -34.00 19.27 -3.98
C TYR A 648 -34.36 20.04 -5.27
N SER A 649 -33.38 20.38 -6.11
CA SER A 649 -33.60 21.05 -7.39
C SER A 649 -34.14 20.12 -8.49
N GLY A 650 -34.21 18.80 -8.24
CA GLY A 650 -34.62 17.81 -9.23
C GLY A 650 -33.57 17.56 -10.33
N ALA A 651 -32.36 18.10 -10.18
CA ALA A 651 -31.22 17.90 -11.07
C ALA A 651 -30.04 17.28 -10.33
N THR A 652 -29.30 16.39 -10.99
CA THR A 652 -28.07 15.80 -10.45
C THR A 652 -26.91 16.81 -10.49
N ILE A 653 -25.84 16.56 -9.75
CA ILE A 653 -24.61 17.38 -9.83
C ILE A 653 -24.07 17.37 -11.26
N MET A 654 -24.07 16.20 -11.92
CA MET A 654 -23.68 16.08 -13.32
C MET A 654 -24.52 16.95 -14.27
N ASN A 655 -25.83 17.06 -14.07
CA ASN A 655 -26.68 17.95 -14.89
C ASN A 655 -26.30 19.43 -14.68
N GLN A 656 -26.06 19.82 -13.42
CA GLN A 656 -25.63 21.19 -13.11
C GLN A 656 -24.24 21.49 -13.70
N PHE A 657 -23.34 20.52 -13.64
CA PHE A 657 -22.01 20.60 -14.24
C PHE A 657 -22.09 20.72 -15.76
N TRP A 658 -22.97 19.95 -16.41
CA TRP A 658 -23.23 20.07 -17.84
C TRP A 658 -23.67 21.48 -18.23
N ASP A 659 -24.68 22.02 -17.54
CA ASP A 659 -25.25 23.33 -17.85
C ASP A 659 -24.26 24.48 -17.63
N LYS A 660 -23.47 24.40 -16.54
CA LYS A 660 -22.56 25.48 -16.13
C LYS A 660 -21.16 25.39 -16.73
N GLN A 661 -20.67 24.20 -17.09
CA GLN A 661 -19.29 24.00 -17.54
C GLN A 661 -19.17 23.07 -18.74
N ALA A 662 -19.62 21.82 -18.64
CA ALA A 662 -19.25 20.76 -19.58
C ALA A 662 -19.77 20.96 -21.01
N ASN A 663 -20.90 21.67 -21.19
CA ASN A 663 -21.42 22.02 -22.51
C ASN A 663 -20.50 22.97 -23.32
N ARG A 664 -19.52 23.61 -22.66
CA ARG A 664 -18.51 24.51 -23.26
C ARG A 664 -17.18 23.80 -23.51
N PHE A 665 -17.10 22.49 -23.32
CA PHE A 665 -15.91 21.70 -23.58
C PHE A 665 -15.65 21.53 -25.09
N PRO A 666 -14.40 21.23 -25.48
CA PRO A 666 -14.07 20.71 -26.79
C PRO A 666 -14.95 19.50 -27.18
N PRO A 667 -15.09 19.19 -28.49
CA PRO A 667 -16.08 18.21 -28.96
C PRO A 667 -15.99 16.85 -28.29
N TYR A 668 -14.77 16.31 -28.13
CA TYR A 668 -14.56 15.01 -27.50
C TYR A 668 -14.88 14.99 -26.00
N LEU A 669 -14.38 15.96 -25.20
CA LEU A 669 -14.72 16.07 -23.78
C LEU A 669 -16.21 16.35 -23.55
N ARG A 670 -16.84 17.13 -24.44
CA ARG A 670 -18.29 17.37 -24.38
C ARG A 670 -19.07 16.08 -24.65
N ALA A 671 -18.63 15.25 -25.60
CA ALA A 671 -19.24 13.95 -25.84
C ALA A 671 -19.04 13.01 -24.63
N ALA A 672 -17.83 12.94 -24.07
CA ALA A 672 -17.57 12.20 -22.84
C ALA A 672 -18.49 12.64 -21.68
N ALA A 673 -18.62 13.94 -21.45
CA ALA A 673 -19.51 14.48 -20.43
C ALA A 673 -20.98 14.14 -20.69
N PHE A 674 -21.43 14.23 -21.93
CA PHE A 674 -22.79 13.82 -22.28
C PHE A 674 -23.03 12.33 -22.02
N ASN A 675 -22.13 11.47 -22.50
CA ASN A 675 -22.22 10.03 -22.32
C ASN A 675 -22.21 9.65 -20.82
N MET A 676 -21.36 10.31 -20.02
CA MET A 676 -21.31 10.10 -18.57
C MET A 676 -22.61 10.55 -17.88
N MET A 677 -23.18 11.68 -18.29
CA MET A 677 -24.47 12.15 -17.79
C MET A 677 -25.62 11.18 -18.11
N MET A 678 -25.56 10.52 -19.27
CA MET A 678 -26.57 9.58 -19.76
C MET A 678 -26.36 8.13 -19.29
N SER A 679 -25.19 7.81 -18.73
CA SER A 679 -24.88 6.49 -18.21
C SER A 679 -25.61 6.17 -16.90
N TYR A 680 -25.69 4.89 -16.55
CA TYR A 680 -26.24 4.37 -15.30
C TYR A 680 -25.57 3.03 -14.95
N VAL A 681 -25.70 2.61 -13.68
CA VAL A 681 -25.28 1.27 -13.24
C VAL A 681 -26.34 0.25 -13.67
N SER A 682 -25.92 -0.91 -14.19
CA SER A 682 -26.81 -2.03 -14.50
C SER A 682 -26.16 -3.36 -14.08
N ALA A 683 -26.85 -4.46 -14.34
CA ALA A 683 -26.36 -5.81 -14.11
C ALA A 683 -26.25 -6.56 -15.44
N TYR A 684 -25.14 -7.25 -15.65
CA TYR A 684 -24.76 -7.84 -16.92
C TYR A 684 -24.34 -9.29 -16.76
N ARG A 685 -24.87 -10.17 -17.59
CA ARG A 685 -24.38 -11.55 -17.73
C ARG A 685 -23.09 -11.54 -18.55
N ILE A 686 -22.02 -12.08 -17.97
CA ILE A 686 -20.67 -12.02 -18.55
C ILE A 686 -20.36 -13.34 -19.25
N ASN A 687 -20.04 -13.26 -20.54
CA ASN A 687 -19.68 -14.41 -21.35
C ASN A 687 -18.32 -14.20 -22.02
N PRO A 688 -17.36 -15.13 -21.89
CA PRO A 688 -16.08 -15.04 -22.58
C PRO A 688 -16.25 -15.26 -24.08
N THR A 689 -15.52 -14.48 -24.89
CA THR A 689 -15.47 -14.62 -26.34
C THR A 689 -14.04 -14.45 -26.86
N GLY A 690 -13.73 -15.06 -28.02
CA GLY A 690 -12.41 -14.96 -28.62
C GLY A 690 -11.28 -15.53 -27.74
N GLN A 691 -10.10 -14.88 -27.75
CA GLN A 691 -8.94 -15.26 -26.93
C GLN A 691 -8.86 -14.50 -25.61
N SER A 692 -9.39 -13.27 -25.54
CA SER A 692 -9.27 -12.40 -24.36
C SER A 692 -10.37 -11.32 -24.28
N SER A 693 -11.48 -11.48 -25.01
CA SER A 693 -12.60 -10.52 -24.98
C SER A 693 -13.79 -11.07 -24.20
N LEU A 694 -14.68 -10.17 -23.82
CA LEU A 694 -15.90 -10.47 -23.07
C LEU A 694 -17.10 -9.83 -23.77
N ILE A 695 -18.24 -10.52 -23.71
CA ILE A 695 -19.55 -9.98 -24.03
C ILE A 695 -20.33 -9.79 -22.74
N PHE A 696 -20.89 -8.60 -22.58
CA PHE A 696 -21.82 -8.29 -21.49
C PHE A 696 -23.23 -8.23 -22.07
N GLU A 697 -24.13 -9.03 -21.50
CA GLU A 697 -25.55 -9.03 -21.82
C GLU A 697 -26.33 -8.37 -20.67
N ASP A 698 -26.99 -7.24 -20.92
CA ASP A 698 -27.80 -6.59 -19.89
C ASP A 698 -29.00 -7.50 -19.52
N ILE A 699 -29.10 -7.87 -18.24
CA ILE A 699 -30.07 -8.89 -17.80
C ILE A 699 -31.54 -8.44 -17.89
N PHE A 700 -31.79 -7.15 -18.13
CA PHE A 700 -33.13 -6.59 -18.21
C PHE A 700 -33.59 -6.38 -19.65
N SER A 701 -32.68 -5.93 -20.52
CA SER A 701 -32.98 -5.66 -21.94
C SER A 701 -32.60 -6.81 -22.87
N GLY A 702 -31.68 -7.69 -22.47
CA GLY A 702 -31.10 -8.73 -23.31
C GLY A 702 -30.11 -8.19 -24.36
N GLU A 703 -29.78 -6.90 -24.32
CA GLU A 703 -28.82 -6.31 -25.26
C GLU A 703 -27.40 -6.81 -24.96
N GLN A 704 -26.73 -7.31 -25.99
CA GLN A 704 -25.36 -7.80 -25.92
C GLN A 704 -24.39 -6.79 -26.51
N SER A 705 -23.28 -6.56 -25.81
CA SER A 705 -22.22 -5.65 -26.26
C SER A 705 -20.85 -6.23 -25.98
N GLU A 706 -19.93 -6.08 -26.93
CA GLU A 706 -18.51 -6.34 -26.71
C GLU A 706 -17.94 -5.25 -25.80
N VAL A 707 -17.16 -5.66 -24.81
CA VAL A 707 -16.64 -4.74 -23.80
C VAL A 707 -15.13 -4.58 -23.84
N PHE A 708 -14.70 -3.37 -23.51
CA PHE A 708 -13.32 -2.99 -23.28
C PHE A 708 -13.09 -2.79 -21.78
N GLY A 709 -11.95 -3.20 -21.26
CA GLY A 709 -11.61 -3.06 -19.84
C GLY A 709 -10.19 -3.53 -19.57
N ARG A 710 -9.69 -3.30 -18.35
CA ARG A 710 -8.37 -3.75 -17.90
C ARG A 710 -8.41 -5.21 -17.47
N PHE A 711 -8.82 -6.05 -18.41
CA PHE A 711 -8.86 -7.48 -18.27
C PHE A 711 -7.46 -8.02 -18.55
N GLY A 712 -6.80 -8.64 -17.57
CA GLY A 712 -5.47 -9.24 -17.79
C GLY A 712 -5.51 -10.33 -18.88
N ASP A 713 -4.34 -10.76 -19.36
CA ASP A 713 -4.22 -11.74 -20.46
C ASP A 713 -4.97 -13.07 -20.20
N ASN A 714 -5.19 -13.41 -18.92
CA ASN A 714 -5.89 -14.63 -18.48
C ASN A 714 -7.34 -14.36 -18.00
N VAL A 715 -8.03 -13.35 -18.54
CA VAL A 715 -9.36 -12.96 -18.06
C VAL A 715 -10.38 -14.11 -18.07
N HIS A 716 -10.30 -15.04 -19.03
CA HIS A 716 -11.20 -16.20 -19.12
C HIS A 716 -11.01 -17.20 -17.97
N GLU A 717 -9.80 -17.32 -17.40
CA GLU A 717 -9.53 -18.26 -16.30
C GLU A 717 -10.25 -17.85 -15.00
N ASN A 718 -10.52 -16.55 -14.85
CA ASN A 718 -11.14 -15.97 -13.67
C ASN A 718 -12.66 -15.74 -13.83
N ILE A 719 -13.23 -16.09 -14.98
CA ILE A 719 -14.65 -15.87 -15.30
C ILE A 719 -15.36 -17.20 -15.51
N ILE A 720 -16.26 -17.53 -14.59
CA ILE A 720 -17.36 -18.48 -14.78
C ILE A 720 -18.38 -17.91 -15.79
N PRO A 721 -18.55 -18.51 -16.97
CA PRO A 721 -19.51 -18.04 -17.97
C PRO A 721 -20.93 -17.97 -17.40
N GLY A 722 -21.61 -16.85 -17.65
CA GLY A 722 -22.96 -16.62 -17.18
C GLY A 722 -23.06 -15.96 -15.80
N MET A 723 -21.93 -15.67 -15.13
CA MET A 723 -21.94 -14.86 -13.90
C MET A 723 -22.51 -13.46 -14.15
N ILE A 724 -23.02 -12.82 -13.11
CA ILE A 724 -23.60 -11.47 -13.21
C ILE A 724 -22.62 -10.46 -12.61
N GLY A 725 -22.22 -9.47 -13.42
CA GLY A 725 -21.46 -8.30 -12.97
C GLY A 725 -22.34 -7.08 -12.81
N ILE A 726 -22.16 -6.32 -11.73
CA ILE A 726 -22.82 -5.04 -11.47
C ILE A 726 -21.80 -3.93 -11.66
N CYS A 727 -21.99 -3.09 -12.67
CA CYS A 727 -21.09 -1.97 -12.97
C CYS A 727 -21.80 -0.94 -13.85
N ARG A 728 -21.09 0.15 -14.16
CA ARG A 728 -21.52 1.13 -15.16
C ARG A 728 -20.73 0.90 -16.45
N LEU A 729 -21.44 0.89 -17.58
CA LEU A 729 -20.83 0.81 -18.90
C LEU A 729 -20.82 2.18 -19.58
N MET A 730 -19.72 2.49 -20.27
CA MET A 730 -19.51 3.77 -20.95
C MET A 730 -19.23 3.55 -22.45
N PRO A 731 -19.87 4.26 -23.38
CA PRO A 731 -19.70 3.99 -24.80
C PRO A 731 -18.32 4.44 -25.32
N LEU A 732 -17.64 3.57 -26.09
CA LEU A 732 -16.40 3.86 -26.84
C LEU A 732 -16.62 3.84 -28.37
N GLY A 733 -17.86 3.99 -28.82
CA GLY A 733 -18.23 3.81 -30.22
C GLY A 733 -18.85 2.43 -30.44
N ASN A 734 -18.07 1.46 -30.95
CA ASN A 734 -18.57 0.10 -31.24
C ASN A 734 -18.50 -0.86 -30.04
N MET A 735 -17.82 -0.46 -28.97
CA MET A 735 -17.67 -1.23 -27.74
C MET A 735 -18.12 -0.41 -26.53
N LEU A 736 -18.33 -1.09 -25.40
CA LEU A 736 -18.60 -0.45 -24.11
C LEU A 736 -17.41 -0.64 -23.16
N TRP A 737 -16.99 0.42 -22.50
CA TRP A 737 -15.99 0.38 -21.45
C TRP A 737 -16.61 -0.04 -20.12
N VAL A 738 -16.03 -1.05 -19.49
CA VAL A 738 -16.36 -1.46 -18.11
C VAL A 738 -15.64 -0.56 -17.12
N THR A 739 -16.41 0.18 -16.33
CA THR A 739 -15.87 1.12 -15.33
C THR A 739 -15.88 0.53 -13.93
N ASP A 740 -14.88 0.92 -13.14
CA ASP A 740 -14.87 0.70 -11.69
C ASP A 740 -15.80 1.71 -10.98
N PRO A 741 -16.41 1.32 -9.84
CA PRO A 741 -16.35 0.02 -9.19
C PRO A 741 -17.24 -1.05 -9.85
N MET A 742 -16.91 -2.32 -9.59
CA MET A 742 -17.66 -3.49 -10.06
C MET A 742 -17.88 -4.49 -8.92
N PHE A 743 -19.08 -5.06 -8.83
CA PHE A 743 -19.36 -6.26 -8.03
C PHE A 743 -19.62 -7.46 -8.92
N ILE A 744 -19.28 -8.65 -8.44
CA ILE A 744 -19.65 -9.93 -9.05
C ILE A 744 -20.67 -10.62 -8.15
N VAL A 745 -21.86 -10.89 -8.69
CA VAL A 745 -22.91 -11.62 -7.97
C VAL A 745 -22.49 -13.09 -7.89
N LEU A 746 -22.32 -13.58 -6.67
CA LEU A 746 -22.03 -14.98 -6.41
C LEU A 746 -23.21 -15.85 -6.85
N GLN A 747 -22.93 -17.00 -7.45
CA GLN A 747 -23.95 -17.90 -7.99
C GLN A 747 -24.95 -18.33 -6.91
N ASP A 748 -24.46 -18.64 -5.70
CA ASP A 748 -25.29 -19.04 -4.56
C ASP A 748 -26.20 -17.92 -4.04
N VAL A 749 -25.92 -16.67 -4.40
CA VAL A 749 -26.64 -15.47 -3.96
C VAL A 749 -27.60 -14.95 -5.04
N GLU A 750 -27.60 -15.53 -6.24
CA GLU A 750 -28.37 -15.02 -7.38
C GLU A 750 -29.89 -14.96 -7.13
N GLU A 751 -30.45 -15.99 -6.49
CA GLU A 751 -31.89 -16.04 -6.17
C GLU A 751 -32.29 -15.03 -5.10
N LEU A 752 -31.46 -14.87 -4.05
CA LEU A 752 -31.63 -13.83 -3.04
C LEU A 752 -31.53 -12.44 -3.69
N PHE A 753 -30.55 -12.22 -4.57
CA PHE A 753 -30.38 -10.99 -5.35
C PHE A 753 -31.64 -10.65 -6.16
N LYS A 754 -32.20 -11.61 -6.92
CA LYS A 754 -33.45 -11.39 -7.67
C LYS A 754 -34.61 -11.02 -6.76
N LYS A 755 -34.77 -11.72 -5.63
CA LYS A 755 -35.81 -11.46 -4.63
C LYS A 755 -35.68 -10.04 -4.06
N ASN A 756 -34.51 -9.67 -3.55
CA ASN A 756 -34.27 -8.38 -2.92
C ASN A 756 -34.35 -7.21 -3.92
N TYR A 757 -33.89 -7.43 -5.16
CA TYR A 757 -34.09 -6.49 -6.26
C TYR A 757 -35.59 -6.24 -6.52
N ASN A 758 -36.40 -7.29 -6.61
CA ASN A 758 -37.84 -7.16 -6.87
C ASN A 758 -38.55 -6.36 -5.77
N ILE A 759 -38.17 -6.56 -4.50
CA ILE A 759 -38.69 -5.82 -3.35
C ILE A 759 -38.34 -4.33 -3.47
N LEU A 760 -37.06 -4.00 -3.67
CA LEU A 760 -36.61 -2.61 -3.79
C LEU A 760 -37.20 -1.87 -5.00
N MET A 761 -37.62 -2.61 -6.03
CA MET A 761 -38.23 -2.04 -7.23
C MET A 761 -39.75 -1.84 -7.14
N GLU A 762 -40.43 -2.37 -6.11
CA GLU A 762 -41.89 -2.20 -5.95
C GLU A 762 -42.32 -0.73 -5.91
N ASP A 763 -41.55 0.10 -5.22
CA ASP A 763 -41.82 1.53 -5.05
C ASP A 763 -41.61 2.38 -6.32
N ILE A 764 -41.03 1.79 -7.37
CA ILE A 764 -40.58 2.50 -8.58
C ILE A 764 -41.31 2.00 -9.86
N ARG A 765 -42.27 1.06 -9.74
CA ARG A 765 -42.99 0.46 -10.88
C ARG A 765 -43.86 1.41 -11.71
N ILE A 766 -44.05 2.66 -11.26
CA ILE A 766 -44.93 3.65 -11.88
C ILE A 766 -44.22 4.45 -13.00
N TYR A 767 -42.89 4.37 -13.08
CA TYR A 767 -42.10 5.13 -14.05
C TYR A 767 -41.94 4.39 -15.39
N ASP A 768 -41.74 5.15 -16.46
CA ASP A 768 -41.38 4.62 -17.78
C ASP A 768 -40.02 3.92 -17.71
N VAL A 769 -39.97 2.64 -18.10
CA VAL A 769 -38.76 1.81 -18.06
C VAL A 769 -37.63 2.31 -18.98
N SER A 770 -37.97 3.19 -19.92
CA SER A 770 -37.02 3.85 -20.81
C SER A 770 -36.53 5.22 -20.32
N ASP A 771 -37.11 5.76 -19.23
CA ASP A 771 -36.66 7.03 -18.64
C ASP A 771 -35.28 6.87 -17.97
N ASN A 772 -34.36 7.77 -18.28
CA ASN A 772 -33.03 7.80 -17.67
C ASN A 772 -33.11 7.95 -16.13
N ARG A 773 -34.11 8.65 -15.60
CA ARG A 773 -34.30 8.75 -14.13
C ARG A 773 -34.64 7.39 -13.52
N TYR A 774 -35.48 6.61 -14.21
CA TYR A 774 -35.79 5.25 -13.80
C TYR A 774 -34.56 4.36 -13.82
N LEU A 775 -33.77 4.40 -14.92
CA LEU A 775 -32.57 3.57 -15.08
C LEU A 775 -31.52 3.87 -14.00
N LYS A 776 -31.32 5.15 -13.64
CA LYS A 776 -30.43 5.55 -12.55
C LYS A 776 -30.91 5.07 -11.19
N LYS A 777 -32.21 5.17 -10.91
CA LYS A 777 -32.78 4.66 -9.65
C LYS A 777 -32.72 3.13 -9.58
N ARG A 778 -32.96 2.45 -10.70
CA ARG A 778 -32.78 0.99 -10.83
C ARG A 778 -31.34 0.58 -10.51
N GLY A 779 -30.35 1.32 -11.02
CA GLY A 779 -28.94 1.11 -10.71
C GLY A 779 -28.63 1.17 -9.21
N GLU A 780 -29.18 2.15 -8.49
CA GLU A 780 -29.08 2.23 -7.03
C GLU A 780 -29.68 0.98 -6.35
N CYS A 781 -30.88 0.56 -6.76
CA CYS A 781 -31.54 -0.62 -6.21
C CYS A 781 -30.78 -1.92 -6.48
N ILE A 782 -30.14 -2.06 -7.65
CA ILE A 782 -29.31 -3.22 -8.00
C ILE A 782 -28.14 -3.37 -7.03
N VAL A 783 -27.39 -2.28 -6.78
CA VAL A 783 -26.23 -2.31 -5.88
C VAL A 783 -26.67 -2.63 -4.44
N LYS A 784 -27.76 -2.01 -3.97
CA LYS A 784 -28.35 -2.30 -2.65
C LYS A 784 -28.82 -3.75 -2.52
N ALA A 785 -29.53 -4.26 -3.53
CA ALA A 785 -30.04 -5.63 -3.53
C ALA A 785 -28.92 -6.66 -3.36
N TYR A 786 -27.79 -6.48 -4.05
CA TYR A 786 -26.67 -7.39 -3.93
C TYR A 786 -26.09 -7.45 -2.51
N ILE A 787 -25.82 -6.29 -1.91
CA ILE A 787 -25.27 -6.24 -0.54
C ILE A 787 -26.22 -6.86 0.49
N ILE A 788 -27.52 -6.57 0.38
CA ILE A 788 -28.53 -7.18 1.27
C ILE A 788 -28.51 -8.70 1.12
N SER A 789 -28.41 -9.20 -0.11
CA SER A 789 -28.38 -10.64 -0.36
C SER A 789 -27.15 -11.34 0.18
N VAL A 790 -25.98 -10.68 0.16
CA VAL A 790 -24.76 -11.24 0.77
C VAL A 790 -24.89 -11.30 2.30
N ASP A 791 -25.48 -10.27 2.94
CA ASP A 791 -25.74 -10.27 4.40
C ASP A 791 -26.76 -11.34 4.79
N GLU A 792 -27.84 -11.52 4.01
CA GLU A 792 -28.81 -12.61 4.23
C GLU A 792 -28.16 -13.99 4.08
N PHE A 793 -27.35 -14.19 3.05
CA PHE A 793 -26.63 -15.45 2.83
C PHE A 793 -25.66 -15.77 3.99
N GLU A 794 -24.95 -14.77 4.50
CA GLU A 794 -24.06 -14.95 5.66
C GLU A 794 -24.85 -15.37 6.90
N LYS A 795 -25.99 -14.72 7.17
CA LYS A 795 -26.87 -15.06 8.30
C LYS A 795 -27.40 -16.49 8.19
N GLU A 796 -27.78 -16.93 7.00
CA GLU A 796 -28.20 -18.31 6.75
C GLU A 796 -27.06 -19.30 7.00
N ALA A 797 -25.83 -19.00 6.51
CA ALA A 797 -24.65 -19.83 6.74
C ALA A 797 -24.29 -19.95 8.24
N VAL A 798 -24.28 -18.83 8.97
CA VAL A 798 -24.05 -18.81 10.43
C VAL A 798 -25.13 -19.60 11.16
N THR A 799 -26.39 -19.48 10.74
CA THR A 799 -27.50 -20.25 11.33
C THR A 799 -27.32 -21.75 11.10
N LEU A 800 -26.86 -22.16 9.91
CA LEU A 800 -26.57 -23.55 9.59
C LEU A 800 -25.42 -24.10 10.44
N ILE A 801 -24.34 -23.32 10.63
CA ILE A 801 -23.18 -23.71 11.47
C ILE A 801 -23.61 -23.92 12.93
N ASN A 802 -24.51 -23.09 13.45
CA ASN A 802 -24.95 -23.15 14.85
C ASN A 802 -25.95 -24.29 15.19
N GLN A 803 -26.35 -25.10 14.21
CA GLN A 803 -27.18 -26.29 14.46
C GLN A 803 -26.34 -27.50 14.93
N PRO A 804 -26.86 -28.36 15.83
CA PRO A 804 -26.15 -29.55 16.32
C PRO A 804 -25.69 -30.49 15.21
N LEU A 805 -24.63 -31.26 15.46
CA LEU A 805 -24.13 -32.31 14.59
C LEU A 805 -25.19 -33.43 14.49
N GLN A 806 -25.71 -33.66 13.29
CA GLN A 806 -26.72 -34.70 13.03
C GLN A 806 -26.06 -36.08 12.92
N LEU A 807 -25.68 -36.65 14.07
CA LEU A 807 -25.09 -37.99 14.18
C LEU A 807 -26.13 -39.05 14.57
N GLU A 808 -26.04 -40.23 13.95
CA GLU A 808 -26.81 -41.40 14.39
C GLU A 808 -26.14 -42.08 15.59
N TRP A 809 -26.52 -41.64 16.79
CA TRP A 809 -26.01 -42.19 18.04
C TRP A 809 -26.63 -43.56 18.37
N GLN A 810 -25.79 -44.51 18.77
CA GLN A 810 -26.21 -45.80 19.31
C GLN A 810 -25.58 -46.06 20.67
N TYR A 811 -26.27 -46.81 21.52
CA TYR A 811 -25.79 -47.15 22.85
C TYR A 811 -25.97 -48.62 23.22
N ALA A 812 -25.14 -49.11 24.13
CA ALA A 812 -25.23 -50.42 24.76
C ALA A 812 -24.74 -50.37 26.20
N TYR A 813 -25.25 -51.24 27.07
CA TYR A 813 -24.80 -51.34 28.47
C TYR A 813 -23.62 -52.29 28.62
N VAL A 814 -22.70 -51.95 29.52
CA VAL A 814 -21.59 -52.81 29.95
C VAL A 814 -21.65 -53.07 31.44
N LEU A 815 -21.22 -54.26 31.88
CA LEU A 815 -21.26 -54.65 33.28
C LEU A 815 -20.16 -53.98 34.13
N ASN A 816 -19.01 -53.69 33.52
CA ASN A 816 -17.87 -53.08 34.19
C ASN A 816 -17.14 -52.14 33.22
N GLN A 817 -17.26 -50.83 33.47
CA GLN A 817 -16.63 -49.77 32.66
C GLN A 817 -15.10 -49.89 32.63
N ALA A 818 -14.43 -50.16 33.76
CA ALA A 818 -12.97 -50.24 33.82
C ALA A 818 -12.42 -51.38 32.94
N ASN A 819 -13.04 -52.55 33.01
CA ASN A 819 -12.69 -53.69 32.14
C ASN A 819 -12.99 -53.37 30.66
N ALA A 820 -14.10 -52.67 30.38
CA ALA A 820 -14.45 -52.28 29.01
C ALA A 820 -13.44 -51.30 28.40
N CYS A 821 -13.01 -50.28 29.15
CA CYS A 821 -11.96 -49.35 28.70
C CYS A 821 -10.64 -50.11 28.47
N GLU A 822 -10.26 -51.05 29.36
CA GLU A 822 -9.02 -51.82 29.21
C GLU A 822 -9.03 -52.73 27.96
N MET A 823 -10.15 -53.40 27.70
CA MET A 823 -10.30 -54.26 26.52
C MET A 823 -10.22 -53.46 25.20
N LEU A 824 -10.85 -52.29 25.15
CA LEU A 824 -10.78 -51.39 23.98
C LEU A 824 -9.37 -50.84 23.79
N ASN A 825 -8.70 -50.42 24.87
CA ASN A 825 -7.34 -49.86 24.81
C ASN A 825 -6.30 -50.89 24.32
N ARG A 826 -6.55 -52.19 24.50
CA ARG A 826 -5.70 -53.27 23.95
C ARG A 826 -5.95 -53.55 22.46
N CYS A 827 -7.00 -53.00 21.87
CA CYS A 827 -7.36 -53.24 20.48
C CYS A 827 -6.78 -52.17 19.56
N LYS A 828 -6.02 -52.60 18.53
CA LYS A 828 -5.33 -51.70 17.58
C LYS A 828 -6.25 -50.79 16.75
N TYR A 829 -7.56 -51.04 16.73
CA TYR A 829 -8.54 -50.25 15.98
C TYR A 829 -9.17 -49.13 16.81
N PHE A 830 -8.79 -49.00 18.08
CA PHE A 830 -9.35 -48.01 19.00
C PHE A 830 -8.22 -47.20 19.61
N ARG A 831 -8.24 -45.88 19.41
CA ARG A 831 -7.27 -44.95 19.94
C ARG A 831 -7.90 -44.17 21.08
N LEU A 832 -7.25 -44.15 22.24
CA LEU A 832 -7.73 -43.39 23.38
C LEU A 832 -7.69 -41.89 23.08
N LEU A 833 -8.82 -41.21 23.25
CA LEU A 833 -8.94 -39.75 23.10
C LEU A 833 -8.89 -39.05 24.46
N TYR A 834 -9.63 -39.56 25.44
CA TYR A 834 -9.72 -39.00 26.78
C TYR A 834 -10.03 -40.08 27.81
N GLN A 835 -9.53 -39.90 29.05
CA GLN A 835 -9.84 -40.76 30.18
C GLN A 835 -9.77 -39.98 31.49
N ASP A 836 -10.81 -40.09 32.31
CA ASP A 836 -10.84 -39.70 33.72
C ASP A 836 -11.53 -40.78 34.57
N ASP A 837 -11.79 -40.48 35.85
CA ASP A 837 -12.41 -41.41 36.80
C ASP A 837 -13.86 -41.80 36.41
N ASN A 838 -14.55 -40.97 35.61
CA ASN A 838 -15.96 -41.13 35.28
C ASN A 838 -16.20 -41.53 33.82
N ARG A 839 -15.30 -41.18 32.89
CA ARG A 839 -15.50 -41.31 31.44
C ARG A 839 -14.22 -41.70 30.72
N CYS A 840 -14.35 -42.59 29.74
CA CYS A 840 -13.29 -42.88 28.76
C CYS A 840 -13.83 -42.76 27.34
N SER A 841 -13.05 -42.21 26.41
CA SER A 841 -13.45 -42.07 25.01
C SER A 841 -12.35 -42.51 24.04
N PHE A 842 -12.79 -43.01 22.89
CA PHE A 842 -11.96 -43.63 21.87
C PHE A 842 -12.39 -43.17 20.48
N MET A 843 -11.40 -43.03 19.60
CA MET A 843 -11.60 -42.97 18.16
C MET A 843 -11.43 -44.37 17.58
N TRP A 844 -12.40 -44.82 16.82
CA TRP A 844 -12.27 -46.00 15.98
C TRP A 844 -11.75 -45.58 14.62
N ASP A 845 -10.75 -46.29 14.10
CA ASP A 845 -10.21 -46.04 12.76
C ASP A 845 -9.89 -47.36 12.01
N ARG A 846 -10.22 -47.37 10.71
CA ARG A 846 -9.88 -48.45 9.77
C ARG A 846 -9.54 -47.90 8.40
N TYR A 847 -8.55 -48.52 7.78
CA TYR A 847 -8.19 -48.27 6.40
C TYR A 847 -8.12 -49.58 5.62
N PHE A 848 -8.76 -49.62 4.45
CA PHE A 848 -8.65 -50.70 3.48
C PHE A 848 -8.12 -50.13 2.16
N ILE A 849 -7.17 -50.82 1.53
CA ILE A 849 -6.60 -50.39 0.26
C ILE A 849 -7.70 -50.38 -0.80
N GLY A 850 -7.99 -49.20 -1.36
CA GLY A 850 -9.02 -48.99 -2.37
C GLY A 850 -10.41 -48.59 -1.83
N ASP A 851 -10.55 -48.34 -0.53
CA ASP A 851 -11.81 -47.95 0.12
C ASP A 851 -11.66 -46.64 0.91
N ASN A 852 -12.77 -45.97 1.21
CA ASN A 852 -12.77 -44.72 1.99
C ASN A 852 -12.32 -44.97 3.44
N TYR A 853 -11.55 -44.04 4.01
CA TYR A 853 -11.05 -44.15 5.39
C TYR A 853 -12.21 -44.17 6.38
N GLN A 854 -12.30 -45.21 7.21
CA GLN A 854 -13.41 -45.40 8.15
C GLN A 854 -13.03 -44.89 9.53
N TRP A 855 -13.92 -44.11 10.16
CA TRP A 855 -13.72 -43.69 11.53
C TRP A 855 -15.04 -43.44 12.28
N GLY A 856 -14.94 -43.36 13.61
CA GLY A 856 -16.09 -43.10 14.48
C GLY A 856 -15.66 -42.74 15.90
N TYR A 857 -16.58 -42.19 16.67
CA TYR A 857 -16.37 -41.79 18.05
C TYR A 857 -17.12 -42.73 19.00
N LEU A 858 -16.46 -43.14 20.08
CA LEU A 858 -17.03 -43.96 21.14
C LEU A 858 -16.69 -43.34 22.49
N THR A 859 -17.67 -43.27 23.38
CA THR A 859 -17.48 -42.87 24.78
C THR A 859 -18.14 -43.87 25.70
N ILE A 860 -17.55 -44.07 26.88
CA ILE A 860 -18.10 -44.88 27.96
C ILE A 860 -18.28 -43.97 29.17
N GLU A 861 -19.51 -43.82 29.63
CA GLU A 861 -19.91 -43.04 30.82
C GLU A 861 -21.03 -43.83 31.51
N ASP A 862 -21.02 -43.91 32.84
CA ASP A 862 -22.05 -44.57 33.65
C ASP A 862 -22.42 -46.00 33.17
N ASN A 863 -21.40 -46.83 32.93
CA ASN A 863 -21.59 -48.22 32.43
C ASN A 863 -22.34 -48.31 31.08
N THR A 864 -22.37 -47.22 30.31
CA THR A 864 -23.02 -47.15 29.01
C THR A 864 -21.99 -46.79 27.95
N ILE A 865 -21.89 -47.62 26.92
CA ILE A 865 -21.14 -47.31 25.69
C ILE A 865 -22.06 -46.54 24.78
N ILE A 866 -21.62 -45.37 24.31
CA ILE A 866 -22.29 -44.55 23.31
C ILE A 866 -21.33 -44.39 22.14
N LEU A 867 -21.80 -44.63 20.92
CA LEU A 867 -21.00 -44.50 19.72
C LEU A 867 -21.77 -43.85 18.58
N ALA A 868 -21.05 -43.21 17.68
CA ALA A 868 -21.55 -42.70 16.42
C ALA A 868 -20.45 -42.70 15.36
N ALA A 869 -20.86 -42.78 14.10
CA ALA A 869 -19.99 -42.61 12.95
C ALA A 869 -20.48 -41.39 12.15
N PRO A 870 -19.58 -40.62 11.51
CA PRO A 870 -19.96 -39.56 10.59
C PRO A 870 -20.84 -40.07 9.44
N PRO A 871 -21.62 -39.17 8.80
CA PRO A 871 -22.33 -39.51 7.57
C PRO A 871 -21.39 -40.11 6.52
N GLY A 872 -21.85 -41.16 5.84
CA GLY A 872 -21.08 -41.89 4.83
C GLY A 872 -20.07 -42.92 5.39
N LYS A 873 -19.85 -43.00 6.70
CA LYS A 873 -18.99 -44.04 7.33
C LYS A 873 -19.80 -45.25 7.81
N GLU A 874 -19.18 -46.43 7.84
CA GLU A 874 -19.86 -47.70 8.13
C GLU A 874 -20.09 -47.94 9.63
N LEU A 875 -21.19 -47.39 10.17
CA LEU A 875 -21.61 -47.61 11.56
C LEU A 875 -21.80 -49.10 11.90
N SER A 876 -22.28 -49.91 10.95
CA SER A 876 -22.49 -51.35 11.14
C SER A 876 -21.18 -52.12 11.32
N LEU A 877 -20.12 -51.74 10.59
CA LEU A 877 -18.78 -52.28 10.72
C LEU A 877 -18.16 -51.86 12.06
N PHE A 878 -18.35 -50.60 12.45
CA PHE A 878 -17.90 -50.08 13.74
C PHE A 878 -18.50 -50.90 14.90
N ILE A 879 -19.81 -51.10 14.92
CA ILE A 879 -20.51 -51.92 15.92
C ILE A 879 -20.00 -53.37 15.93
N LYS A 880 -19.72 -53.93 14.75
CA LYS A 880 -19.19 -55.30 14.61
C LYS A 880 -17.80 -55.44 15.23
N ASP A 881 -16.94 -54.45 15.04
CA ASP A 881 -15.60 -54.45 15.62
C ASP A 881 -15.63 -54.22 17.12
N VAL A 882 -16.51 -53.33 17.61
CA VAL A 882 -16.79 -53.21 19.05
C VAL A 882 -17.22 -54.58 19.61
N ARG A 883 -18.23 -55.23 19.04
CA ARG A 883 -18.67 -56.58 19.48
C ARG A 883 -17.56 -57.63 19.46
N ARG A 884 -16.62 -57.58 18.52
CA ARG A 884 -15.47 -58.51 18.47
C ARG A 884 -14.52 -58.32 19.64
N VAL A 885 -14.25 -57.08 20.06
CA VAL A 885 -13.42 -56.79 21.23
C VAL A 885 -14.02 -57.47 22.47
N PHE A 886 -15.32 -57.37 22.65
CA PHE A 886 -16.01 -57.93 23.82
C PHE A 886 -16.35 -59.43 23.73
N LYS A 887 -16.14 -60.05 22.56
CA LYS A 887 -16.41 -61.48 22.34
C LYS A 887 -15.47 -62.39 23.15
N SER A 888 -14.26 -61.94 23.47
CA SER A 888 -13.32 -62.67 24.34
C SER A 888 -13.65 -62.55 25.83
N GLY A 889 -14.60 -61.69 26.21
CA GLY A 889 -15.01 -61.46 27.60
C GLY A 889 -16.39 -62.01 27.98
N ASP A 890 -17.04 -62.83 27.12
CA ASP A 890 -18.41 -63.35 27.30
C ASP A 890 -19.50 -62.26 27.45
N ILE A 891 -19.29 -61.07 26.88
CA ILE A 891 -20.26 -59.95 26.95
C ILE A 891 -21.05 -59.85 25.63
N LEU A 892 -22.36 -60.13 25.71
CA LEU A 892 -23.29 -59.98 24.59
C LEU A 892 -23.86 -58.55 24.58
N MET A 893 -23.45 -57.71 23.63
CA MET A 893 -23.89 -56.31 23.51
C MET A 893 -24.93 -56.09 22.41
N ALA A 894 -26.11 -55.60 22.81
CA ALA A 894 -27.19 -55.18 21.94
C ALA A 894 -27.21 -53.64 21.85
N PHE A 895 -26.75 -53.10 20.71
CA PHE A 895 -26.83 -51.67 20.44
C PHE A 895 -28.26 -51.26 20.06
N ARG A 896 -28.70 -50.12 20.60
CA ARG A 896 -30.00 -49.50 20.32
C ARG A 896 -29.79 -48.04 19.91
N LYS A 897 -30.69 -47.50 19.09
CA LYS A 897 -30.67 -46.06 18.77
C LYS A 897 -30.93 -45.25 20.03
N VAL A 898 -30.21 -44.14 20.14
CA VAL A 898 -30.26 -43.22 21.28
C VAL A 898 -31.47 -42.30 21.13
N GLU A 899 -32.56 -42.58 21.85
CA GLU A 899 -33.74 -41.72 21.94
C GLU A 899 -33.71 -40.96 23.29
N VAL A 900 -32.98 -39.86 23.36
CA VAL A 900 -32.79 -39.06 24.59
C VAL A 900 -33.04 -37.57 24.33
N SER A 901 -33.18 -36.81 25.42
CA SER A 901 -33.37 -35.37 25.36
C SER A 901 -32.26 -34.64 24.60
N LEU A 902 -32.63 -33.54 23.93
CA LEU A 902 -31.70 -32.61 23.27
C LEU A 902 -30.52 -32.18 24.15
N ARG A 903 -30.75 -32.05 25.47
CA ARG A 903 -29.71 -31.69 26.45
C ARG A 903 -28.64 -32.78 26.57
N THR A 904 -29.04 -34.05 26.53
CA THR A 904 -28.13 -35.20 26.60
C THR A 904 -27.32 -35.32 25.30
N LEU A 905 -27.96 -35.13 24.14
CA LEU A 905 -27.27 -35.12 22.84
C LEU A 905 -26.22 -34.00 22.78
N LYS A 906 -26.57 -32.79 23.19
CA LYS A 906 -25.64 -31.65 23.22
C LYS A 906 -24.46 -31.87 24.18
N LYS A 907 -24.69 -32.57 25.30
CA LYS A 907 -23.60 -32.98 26.21
C LYS A 907 -22.62 -33.93 25.52
N ILE A 908 -23.13 -34.96 24.84
CA ILE A 908 -22.31 -35.96 24.15
C ILE A 908 -21.57 -35.35 22.95
N GLU A 909 -22.22 -34.44 22.23
CA GLU A 909 -21.61 -33.66 21.15
C GLU A 909 -20.44 -32.81 21.67
N ASN A 910 -20.64 -32.06 22.76
CA ASN A 910 -19.57 -31.28 23.38
C ASN A 910 -18.38 -32.15 23.80
N TYR A 911 -18.64 -33.36 24.29
CA TYR A 911 -17.58 -34.33 24.59
C TYR A 911 -16.82 -34.77 23.33
N LEU A 912 -17.55 -35.11 22.27
CA LEU A 912 -16.94 -35.47 20.98
C LEU A 912 -16.04 -34.35 20.46
N VAL A 913 -16.52 -33.11 20.46
CA VAL A 913 -15.75 -31.95 19.98
C VAL A 913 -14.51 -31.72 20.84
N ALA A 914 -14.67 -31.67 22.17
CA ALA A 914 -13.56 -31.41 23.08
C ALA A 914 -12.47 -32.50 23.00
N ASP A 915 -12.87 -33.77 22.90
CA ASP A 915 -11.95 -34.91 22.85
C ASP A 915 -11.20 -34.97 21.52
N LEU A 916 -11.90 -34.78 20.40
CA LEU A 916 -11.29 -34.76 19.07
C LEU A 916 -10.38 -33.54 18.91
N ALA A 917 -10.77 -32.35 19.37
CA ALA A 917 -9.96 -31.14 19.28
C ALA A 917 -8.61 -31.32 19.99
N ARG A 918 -8.64 -31.81 21.24
CA ARG A 918 -7.42 -32.08 22.03
C ARG A 918 -6.52 -33.14 21.40
N PHE A 919 -7.13 -34.14 20.77
CA PHE A 919 -6.38 -35.22 20.13
C PHE A 919 -5.76 -34.77 18.80
N PHE A 920 -6.49 -34.03 17.98
CA PHE A 920 -6.02 -33.52 16.69
C PHE A 920 -4.97 -32.42 16.82
N ASP A 921 -5.05 -31.58 17.86
CA ASP A 921 -3.99 -30.62 18.22
C ASP A 921 -2.63 -31.31 18.41
N LYS A 922 -2.64 -32.54 18.95
CA LYS A 922 -1.43 -33.37 19.10
C LYS A 922 -1.12 -34.27 17.90
N ASN A 923 -2.05 -34.42 16.95
CA ASN A 923 -1.95 -35.36 15.82
C ASN A 923 -2.47 -34.72 14.50
N PRO A 924 -1.87 -33.63 14.02
CA PRO A 924 -2.37 -32.85 12.88
C PRO A 924 -2.37 -33.63 11.56
N SER A 925 -1.41 -34.54 11.35
CA SER A 925 -1.39 -35.38 10.15
C SER A 925 -2.62 -36.29 10.03
N LEU A 926 -3.17 -36.72 11.18
CA LEU A 926 -4.34 -37.59 11.24
C LEU A 926 -5.64 -36.79 11.10
N SER A 927 -5.68 -35.54 11.56
CA SER A 927 -6.85 -34.66 11.37
C SER A 927 -7.07 -34.37 9.88
N LEU A 928 -6.02 -34.09 9.12
CA LEU A 928 -6.08 -33.87 7.67
C LEU A 928 -6.63 -35.09 6.90
N LEU A 929 -6.34 -36.31 7.40
CA LEU A 929 -6.83 -37.54 6.78
C LEU A 929 -8.32 -37.78 7.09
N ILE A 930 -8.73 -37.49 8.33
CA ILE A 930 -10.06 -37.83 8.86
C ILE A 930 -11.12 -36.78 8.55
N LEU A 931 -10.72 -35.51 8.45
CA LEU A 931 -11.59 -34.36 8.15
C LEU A 931 -11.72 -34.08 6.65
N ARG A 932 -11.28 -35.02 5.80
CA ARG A 932 -11.44 -34.95 4.35
C ARG A 932 -12.79 -35.54 3.94
N GLN A 933 -13.51 -34.84 3.06
CA GLN A 933 -14.71 -35.34 2.41
C GLN A 933 -14.37 -36.50 1.47
N ASP A 934 -15.11 -37.59 1.58
CA ASP A 934 -15.03 -38.72 0.67
C ASP A 934 -15.82 -38.42 -0.61
N SER A 935 -15.42 -39.03 -1.73
CA SER A 935 -16.19 -38.98 -2.97
C SER A 935 -17.27 -40.06 -2.97
N PHE A 936 -18.54 -39.68 -3.16
CA PHE A 936 -19.64 -40.62 -3.27
C PHE A 936 -20.19 -40.66 -4.70
N LYS A 937 -20.98 -41.68 -5.02
CA LYS A 937 -21.74 -41.72 -6.29
C LYS A 937 -23.05 -40.93 -6.23
N ASP A 938 -23.45 -40.54 -5.03
CA ASP A 938 -24.70 -39.89 -4.70
C ASP A 938 -24.40 -38.49 -4.16
N GLU A 939 -24.81 -37.45 -4.90
CA GLU A 939 -24.54 -36.05 -4.55
C GLU A 939 -25.14 -35.66 -3.20
N GLU A 940 -26.28 -36.26 -2.82
CA GLU A 940 -26.93 -35.99 -1.53
C GLU A 940 -26.08 -36.50 -0.35
N SER A 941 -25.57 -37.73 -0.42
CA SER A 941 -24.66 -38.29 0.59
C SER A 941 -23.36 -37.51 0.71
N GLU A 942 -22.80 -37.05 -0.41
CA GLU A 942 -21.59 -36.22 -0.43
C GLU A 942 -21.85 -34.86 0.22
N TRP A 943 -22.96 -34.19 -0.12
CA TRP A 943 -23.37 -32.92 0.48
C TRP A 943 -23.60 -33.05 2.00
N ILE A 944 -24.29 -34.10 2.46
CA ILE A 944 -24.53 -34.35 3.89
C ILE A 944 -23.20 -34.53 4.64
N GLN A 945 -22.25 -35.30 4.09
CA GLN A 945 -20.94 -35.49 4.72
C GLN A 945 -20.13 -34.18 4.72
N GLY A 946 -20.14 -33.43 3.63
CA GLY A 946 -19.46 -32.13 3.53
C GLY A 946 -19.96 -31.13 4.57
N MET A 947 -21.28 -30.99 4.70
CA MET A 947 -21.90 -30.14 5.72
C MET A 947 -21.54 -30.58 7.13
N PHE A 948 -21.52 -31.89 7.41
CA PHE A 948 -21.10 -32.42 8.70
C PHE A 948 -19.64 -32.08 9.03
N LEU A 949 -18.72 -32.28 8.08
CA LEU A 949 -17.29 -32.04 8.26
C LEU A 949 -16.98 -30.54 8.43
N LEU A 950 -17.66 -29.67 7.68
CA LEU A 950 -17.55 -28.21 7.84
C LEU A 950 -17.99 -27.77 9.24
N LYS A 951 -19.14 -28.26 9.72
CA LYS A 951 -19.63 -27.97 11.08
C LYS A 951 -18.67 -28.49 12.14
N LEU A 952 -18.22 -29.73 12.01
CA LEU A 952 -17.26 -30.32 12.94
C LEU A 952 -15.96 -29.51 12.97
N GLY A 953 -15.42 -29.13 11.81
CA GLY A 953 -14.24 -28.29 11.69
C GLY A 953 -14.39 -26.95 12.42
N ALA A 954 -15.49 -26.24 12.21
CA ALA A 954 -15.79 -24.98 12.91
C ALA A 954 -15.85 -25.17 14.43
N LEU A 955 -16.58 -26.18 14.92
CA LEU A 955 -16.71 -26.46 16.35
C LEU A 955 -15.37 -26.84 17.00
N LEU A 956 -14.50 -27.58 16.28
CA LEU A 956 -13.16 -27.92 16.74
C LEU A 956 -12.28 -26.66 16.88
N MET A 957 -12.35 -25.75 15.91
CA MET A 957 -11.60 -24.48 15.93
C MET A 957 -12.08 -23.57 17.06
N ASP A 958 -13.39 -23.37 17.21
CA ASP A 958 -13.98 -22.57 18.30
C ASP A 958 -13.52 -23.09 19.68
N TYR A 959 -13.44 -24.41 19.84
CA TYR A 959 -12.96 -25.02 21.08
C TYR A 959 -11.47 -24.73 21.36
N LEU A 960 -10.63 -24.73 20.32
CA LEU A 960 -9.20 -24.42 20.47
C LEU A 960 -8.96 -22.93 20.73
N GLU A 961 -9.68 -22.04 20.03
CA GLU A 961 -9.58 -20.58 20.19
C GLU A 961 -10.07 -20.11 21.57
N SER A 962 -11.21 -20.61 22.04
CA SER A 962 -11.74 -20.29 23.37
C SER A 962 -10.82 -20.69 24.53
N ARG A 963 -9.90 -21.63 24.29
CA ARG A 963 -8.88 -22.05 25.26
C ARG A 963 -7.66 -21.13 25.28
N ASN A 964 -7.26 -20.58 24.13
CA ASN A 964 -6.16 -19.60 24.05
C ASN A 964 -6.52 -18.26 24.71
N LEU A 965 -7.81 -17.95 24.85
CA LEU A 965 -8.32 -16.77 25.56
C LEU A 965 -8.47 -16.96 27.08
N ASN A 966 -8.36 -18.19 27.60
CA ASN A 966 -8.43 -18.47 29.04
C ASN A 966 -7.34 -19.47 29.46
N PRO A 967 -6.12 -18.99 29.76
CA PRO A 967 -5.11 -19.81 30.41
C PRO A 967 -5.45 -19.88 31.90
N VAL A 968 -6.19 -20.92 32.30
CA VAL A 968 -6.28 -21.34 33.71
C VAL A 968 -5.45 -22.58 33.92
#